data_AF-A0A8H5HF78-F1
#
_entry.id   AF-A0A8H5HF78-F1
#
_cell.length_a   1.000
_cell.length_b   1.000
_cell.length_c   1.000
_cell.angle_alpha   90.00
_cell.angle_beta   90.00
_cell.angle_gamma   90.00
#
_symmetry.space_group_name_H-M   'P 1'
#
loop_
_entity.id
_entity.type
_entity.pdbx_description
1 polymer ?
#
loop_
_entity_poly.entity_id
_entity_poly.type
_entity_poly.pdbx_seq_one_letter_code
_entity_poly.pdbx_strand_id
1 'polypeptide(L)'
;MSDTTLKPSITLDMLQNYFTVVKDLRTYLSEISEPLPQTHSSIPSQAAGLAPKSTDPPSYDVLVNTSYVAINLDTSELPRASFKMFSAMADMREVLDRAQERIFRGSKNPQNIITAGYRRAFRDGDRGKQGMTRVGITNYSVNTMVTALQSSAWDGLLQRIGVDTMLHLLSETSIFVSLPNGCLCQMTGDPIIYSVPKFKNMTEPVKSTPSSTLSRTGAIGQKRSFPVGDDKREERPTTRHKPCLSSRTPELSQHNACVTSRSPADIPLVRARLFYSRPKLLPHTNQIVVGLSDKHILNRIYPSYERPLKVEPGQGDPKPKERQNHDRHISKYIFPRQYGLTAPFLEANSKKRTFGFPDYTDREAEIKAKGSCKTPKRLKEILPLLETMLWRHIKCRYKLLRDKLQSTDGTRLDSSIILECISEQSLLLSQAPLGGSNTSFDSSGNPILPVGLTQAERHAKSKPRFADFACPNVEVYRYVALVTKAVIPKAFWGSEANFQVILRYVKEFIQCRRFETLTLHHIIQGFSTSACEWLMPPGIPARQQSRVSVSDALKRRELLEEFIFWYFDSFVSSLLKTNFYITETSAFRNRVLYFRHDDWKAMCAPLIERLATSTFMKMTEEEANEVLRQRRLGFSFVRLLPKETGVRPIVNLRRRKPIQTLGHTSEQSINQILQAAFHILSYEKQRYPHRLGASVFSSDNVYSKLKDFKSRLPRQSNGKLPPLYFVKVDVQACFDTIEQTKLLDILRELISEDLYMTQRYGQVQAVTGRIKRQFIKKAVPGDEHPHFLAYAAELAGALRHTIFVDQVVYPYSQKREILSLLEEHITENIVKIGSHYYRQTVGIPQGSILSALLCAFFYGDLEKKRFTSFSDDLGSVLLRLVDDYLFVTMSRTKAFEFLEVMNKGHPDYGCFISKEKTLTNFDYGVQVSNVTGPKQRSFPWCGHMIDMKDLSVTVDYSRYHGTSLRNTLTVDRGRHPGIIFSHKMLWLSRTKSRPIYSDSALNTDDVIYLNVYQNFLLCAMKMHGYLCDWNSKSRRDSPFIYNTVQKMINNSYSTLRNRIVRMTRMNTLDRPSGIQKLVVKW
;
A
#
# COMPACT_ATOMS: atom_id res chain seq x y z
N MET A 1 -11.25 -30.95 36.75
CA MET A 1 -10.56 -29.64 36.85
C MET A 1 -10.95 -28.81 35.63
N SER A 2 -12.04 -28.10 35.80
CA SER A 2 -12.83 -27.38 34.80
C SER A 2 -12.90 -25.94 35.25
N ASP A 3 -12.09 -25.07 34.64
CA ASP A 3 -12.34 -23.63 34.56
C ASP A 3 -11.31 -22.99 33.63
N THR A 4 -11.47 -23.21 32.33
CA THR A 4 -10.91 -22.32 31.31
C THR A 4 -12.04 -21.43 30.81
N THR A 5 -12.10 -20.22 31.35
CA THR A 5 -12.84 -19.11 30.76
C THR A 5 -12.47 -19.00 29.27
N LEU A 6 -13.36 -19.45 28.39
CA LEU A 6 -13.21 -19.39 26.94
C LEU A 6 -13.08 -17.94 26.53
N LYS A 7 -11.85 -17.49 26.20
CA LYS A 7 -11.64 -16.21 25.53
C LYS A 7 -12.49 -16.19 24.26
N PRO A 8 -13.23 -15.11 23.96
CA PRO A 8 -14.02 -15.00 22.75
C PRO A 8 -13.12 -15.21 21.52
N SER A 9 -13.62 -15.95 20.54
CA SER A 9 -12.90 -16.20 19.29
C SER A 9 -12.61 -14.87 18.60
N ILE A 10 -11.38 -14.66 18.12
CA ILE A 10 -10.97 -13.43 17.42
C ILE A 10 -11.88 -13.14 16.21
N THR A 11 -12.42 -14.17 15.55
CA THR A 11 -13.36 -14.01 14.45
C THR A 11 -14.75 -13.56 14.90
N LEU A 12 -15.17 -13.90 16.12
CA LEU A 12 -16.41 -13.40 16.72
C LEU A 12 -16.32 -11.89 16.96
N ASP A 13 -15.21 -11.42 17.55
CA ASP A 13 -14.94 -9.99 17.73
C ASP A 13 -14.95 -9.26 16.38
N MET A 14 -14.44 -9.90 15.32
CA MET A 14 -14.49 -9.34 13.97
C MET A 14 -15.93 -9.19 13.48
N LEU A 15 -16.78 -10.20 13.61
CA LEU A 15 -18.19 -10.13 13.19
C LEU A 15 -18.94 -9.03 13.95
N GLN A 16 -18.70 -8.86 15.25
CA GLN A 16 -19.32 -7.82 16.07
C GLN A 16 -18.94 -6.39 15.67
N ASN A 17 -17.86 -6.20 14.89
CA ASN A 17 -17.52 -4.92 14.29
C ASN A 17 -18.36 -4.58 13.04
N TYR A 18 -19.03 -5.56 12.45
CA TYR A 18 -19.83 -5.39 11.23
C TYR A 18 -21.33 -5.48 11.48
N PHE A 19 -21.74 -6.34 12.40
CA PHE A 19 -23.14 -6.67 12.66
C PHE A 19 -23.56 -6.22 14.06
N THR A 20 -24.83 -5.84 14.23
CA THR A 20 -25.37 -5.43 15.53
C THR A 20 -25.65 -6.62 16.44
N VAL A 21 -26.09 -7.74 15.85
CA VAL A 21 -26.35 -9.00 16.55
C VAL A 21 -25.52 -10.09 15.89
N VAL A 22 -24.76 -10.83 16.70
CA VAL A 22 -24.02 -12.04 16.29
C VAL A 22 -24.27 -13.09 17.35
N LYS A 23 -24.83 -14.23 16.96
CA LYS A 23 -25.13 -15.36 17.84
C LYS A 23 -24.70 -16.67 17.20
N ASP A 24 -24.45 -17.68 18.02
CA ASP A 24 -24.32 -19.08 17.62
C ASP A 24 -25.64 -19.54 16.98
N LEU A 25 -25.56 -20.39 15.95
CA LEU A 25 -26.73 -20.84 15.19
C LEU A 25 -27.77 -21.51 16.09
N ARG A 26 -27.34 -22.37 17.02
CA ARG A 26 -28.24 -23.00 17.99
C ARG A 26 -28.99 -21.99 18.86
N THR A 27 -28.27 -21.04 19.44
CA THR A 27 -28.85 -19.99 20.31
C THR A 27 -29.83 -19.13 19.53
N TYR A 28 -29.47 -18.73 18.32
CA TYR A 28 -30.34 -17.94 17.44
C TYR A 28 -31.63 -18.69 17.10
N LEU A 29 -31.53 -19.98 16.74
CA LEU A 29 -32.68 -20.81 16.43
C LEU A 29 -33.64 -20.97 17.63
N SER A 30 -33.11 -21.15 18.84
CA SER A 30 -33.93 -21.28 20.05
C SER A 30 -34.68 -20.01 20.44
N GLU A 31 -34.20 -18.83 20.02
CA GLU A 31 -34.84 -17.55 20.34
C GLU A 31 -35.97 -17.19 19.36
N ILE A 32 -35.90 -17.67 18.11
CA ILE A 32 -36.90 -17.39 17.07
C ILE A 32 -37.99 -18.47 16.99
N SER A 33 -37.88 -19.56 17.76
CA SER A 33 -38.88 -20.63 17.79
C SER A 33 -40.02 -20.33 18.76
N GLU A 34 -41.27 -20.60 18.37
CA GLU A 34 -42.42 -20.54 19.28
C GLU A 34 -42.40 -21.67 20.32
N PRO A 35 -42.77 -21.38 21.58
CA PRO A 35 -42.99 -22.44 22.55
C PRO A 35 -44.24 -23.27 22.19
N LEU A 36 -44.07 -24.59 22.08
CA LEU A 36 -45.16 -25.54 21.81
C LEU A 36 -46.30 -25.39 22.86
N PRO A 37 -47.58 -25.45 22.45
CA PRO A 37 -48.70 -25.52 23.39
C PRO A 37 -48.54 -26.76 24.28
N GLN A 38 -48.68 -26.58 25.60
CA GLN A 38 -48.66 -27.69 26.56
C GLN A 38 -49.92 -28.56 26.35
N THR A 39 -49.80 -29.62 25.54
CA THR A 39 -50.78 -30.72 25.55
C THR A 39 -50.05 -32.04 25.71
N HIS A 40 -50.20 -32.58 26.92
CA HIS A 40 -49.96 -33.94 27.42
C HIS A 40 -48.85 -34.82 26.80
N SER A 41 -47.98 -35.29 27.72
CA SER A 41 -47.02 -36.41 27.66
C SER A 41 -45.66 -36.18 26.97
N SER A 42 -44.63 -36.12 27.83
CA SER A 42 -43.20 -36.41 27.59
C SER A 42 -42.61 -35.97 26.25
N ILE A 43 -42.24 -34.68 26.14
CA ILE A 43 -41.38 -34.18 25.05
C ILE A 43 -40.22 -33.40 25.68
N PRO A 44 -38.96 -33.65 25.26
CA PRO A 44 -37.79 -33.01 25.87
C PRO A 44 -37.76 -31.51 25.56
N SER A 45 -37.09 -30.73 26.41
CA SER A 45 -36.90 -29.27 26.28
C SER A 45 -36.64 -28.86 24.82
N GLN A 46 -37.13 -27.70 24.36
CA GLN A 46 -36.94 -27.21 22.97
C GLN A 46 -35.48 -27.25 22.48
N ALA A 47 -34.51 -27.09 23.39
CA ALA A 47 -33.08 -27.23 23.13
C ALA A 47 -32.63 -28.67 22.74
N ALA A 48 -33.45 -29.68 23.00
CA ALA A 48 -33.19 -31.10 22.71
C ALA A 48 -33.58 -31.51 21.28
N GLY A 49 -34.52 -30.80 20.63
CA GLY A 49 -34.90 -31.09 19.23
C GLY A 49 -33.79 -30.78 18.21
N LEU A 50 -32.90 -29.85 18.55
CA LEU A 50 -31.71 -29.47 17.77
C LEU A 50 -30.44 -30.26 18.19
N ALA A 51 -30.53 -31.15 19.19
CA ALA A 51 -29.39 -31.97 19.60
C ALA A 51 -29.08 -33.04 18.53
N PRO A 52 -27.80 -33.37 18.30
CA PRO A 52 -27.44 -34.43 17.35
C PRO A 52 -28.05 -35.77 17.78
N LYS A 53 -28.66 -36.48 16.83
CA LYS A 53 -29.18 -37.84 16.94
C LYS A 53 -28.13 -38.82 16.40
N SER A 54 -28.20 -40.09 16.79
CA SER A 54 -27.28 -41.15 16.31
C SER A 54 -27.29 -41.35 14.79
N THR A 55 -28.37 -40.94 14.12
CA THR A 55 -28.55 -41.02 12.66
C THR A 55 -28.01 -39.79 11.91
N ASP A 56 -27.59 -38.73 12.61
CA ASP A 56 -27.12 -37.52 11.96
C ASP A 56 -25.66 -37.64 11.50
N PRO A 57 -25.28 -36.99 10.38
CA PRO A 57 -23.89 -36.91 10.01
C PRO A 57 -23.10 -36.09 11.03
N PRO A 58 -21.82 -36.40 11.31
CA PRO A 58 -20.98 -35.62 12.24
C PRO A 58 -20.90 -34.12 11.88
N SER A 59 -21.06 -33.79 10.60
CA SER A 59 -21.12 -32.41 10.10
C SER A 59 -22.35 -31.63 10.58
N TYR A 60 -23.45 -32.30 10.97
CA TYR A 60 -24.64 -31.65 11.54
C TYR A 60 -24.33 -31.02 12.90
N ASP A 61 -23.67 -31.77 13.79
CA ASP A 61 -23.30 -31.29 15.12
C ASP A 61 -22.36 -30.07 15.03
N VAL A 62 -21.35 -30.16 14.15
CA VAL A 62 -20.44 -29.05 13.87
C VAL A 62 -21.21 -27.85 13.32
N LEU A 63 -22.12 -28.05 12.36
CA LEU A 63 -22.91 -26.97 11.77
C LEU A 63 -23.70 -26.20 12.84
N VAL A 64 -24.47 -26.90 13.67
CA VAL A 64 -25.39 -26.29 14.64
C VAL A 64 -24.65 -25.61 15.79
N ASN A 65 -23.60 -26.25 16.32
CA ASN A 65 -22.92 -25.78 17.52
C ASN A 65 -21.76 -24.81 17.25
N THR A 66 -21.23 -24.75 16.03
CA THR A 66 -20.04 -23.92 15.73
C THR A 66 -20.28 -22.82 14.70
N SER A 67 -21.42 -22.80 14.01
CA SER A 67 -21.73 -21.73 13.04
C SER A 67 -22.32 -20.50 13.72
N TYR A 68 -22.13 -19.35 13.08
CA TYR A 68 -22.64 -18.06 13.56
C TYR A 68 -23.68 -17.48 12.61
N VAL A 69 -24.69 -16.84 13.17
CA VAL A 69 -25.70 -16.04 12.47
C VAL A 69 -25.51 -14.58 12.86
N ALA A 70 -25.49 -13.70 11.86
CA ALA A 70 -25.29 -12.27 12.05
C ALA A 70 -26.35 -11.44 11.30
N ILE A 71 -26.84 -10.39 11.96
CA ILE A 71 -27.94 -9.54 11.47
C ILE A 71 -27.62 -8.06 11.78
N ASN A 72 -28.05 -7.18 10.88
CA ASN A 72 -28.05 -5.73 11.10
C ASN A 72 -29.48 -5.26 11.37
N LEU A 73 -29.76 -4.84 12.60
CA LEU A 73 -31.04 -4.25 12.99
C LEU A 73 -30.92 -2.72 12.95
N ASP A 74 -31.85 -2.05 12.27
CA ASP A 74 -31.96 -0.59 12.26
C ASP A 74 -32.72 -0.05 13.49
N THR A 75 -33.43 -0.92 14.22
CA THR A 75 -34.13 -0.66 15.48
C THR A 75 -33.73 -1.68 16.54
N SER A 76 -33.70 -1.28 17.81
CA SER A 76 -33.23 -2.10 18.95
C SER A 76 -34.14 -3.28 19.35
N GLU A 77 -35.11 -3.64 18.51
CA GLU A 77 -36.00 -4.79 18.73
C GLU A 77 -35.60 -5.92 17.75
N LEU A 78 -35.34 -7.11 18.28
CA LEU A 78 -35.22 -8.33 17.46
C LEU A 78 -36.52 -8.50 16.64
N PRO A 79 -36.46 -9.04 15.42
CA PRO A 79 -37.67 -9.33 14.66
C PRO A 79 -38.58 -10.21 15.54
N ARG A 80 -39.83 -9.79 15.75
CA ARG A 80 -40.91 -10.59 16.39
C ARG A 80 -41.32 -11.78 15.51
N ALA A 81 -40.39 -12.41 14.82
CA ALA A 81 -40.64 -13.55 13.96
C ALA A 81 -40.52 -14.80 14.83
N SER A 82 -41.64 -15.19 15.44
CA SER A 82 -41.77 -16.47 16.12
C SER A 82 -42.22 -17.50 15.08
N PHE A 83 -41.39 -18.51 14.85
CA PHE A 83 -41.66 -19.55 13.85
C PHE A 83 -42.06 -20.86 14.53
N LYS A 84 -43.05 -21.54 13.94
CA LYS A 84 -43.42 -22.89 14.35
C LYS A 84 -42.50 -23.90 13.67
N MET A 85 -41.86 -24.75 14.46
CA MET A 85 -40.94 -25.78 13.95
C MET A 85 -41.73 -27.03 13.58
N PHE A 86 -41.94 -27.24 12.29
CA PHE A 86 -42.55 -28.45 11.73
C PHE A 86 -41.56 -29.16 10.80
N SER A 87 -41.77 -30.47 10.59
CA SER A 87 -41.00 -31.21 9.57
C SER A 87 -41.22 -30.57 8.20
N ALA A 88 -40.15 -30.44 7.42
CA ALA A 88 -40.24 -29.79 6.12
C ALA A 88 -40.93 -30.71 5.11
N MET A 89 -42.00 -30.20 4.50
CA MET A 89 -42.70 -30.84 3.38
C MET A 89 -42.11 -30.49 2.00
N ALA A 90 -40.96 -29.80 1.99
CA ALA A 90 -40.27 -29.36 0.78
C ALA A 90 -38.78 -29.67 0.89
N ASP A 91 -38.16 -29.96 -0.25
CA ASP A 91 -36.72 -30.21 -0.32
C ASP A 91 -35.93 -28.89 -0.25
N MET A 92 -34.68 -28.98 0.23
CA MET A 92 -33.80 -27.80 0.39
C MET A 92 -33.60 -27.01 -0.91
N ARG A 93 -33.65 -27.69 -2.06
CA ARG A 93 -33.60 -27.01 -3.38
C ARG A 93 -34.78 -26.07 -3.59
N GLU A 94 -36.00 -26.51 -3.28
CA GLU A 94 -37.21 -25.67 -3.43
C GLU A 94 -37.16 -24.47 -2.46
N VAL A 95 -36.70 -24.69 -1.23
CA VAL A 95 -36.54 -23.62 -0.23
C VAL A 95 -35.51 -22.58 -0.68
N LEU A 96 -34.38 -23.02 -1.25
CA LEU A 96 -33.36 -22.14 -1.82
C LEU A 96 -33.90 -21.32 -2.99
N ASP A 97 -34.68 -21.92 -3.88
CA ASP A 97 -35.31 -21.23 -5.00
C ASP A 97 -36.28 -20.13 -4.49
N ARG A 98 -37.13 -20.47 -3.51
CA ARG A 98 -38.01 -19.50 -2.84
C ARG A 98 -37.24 -18.38 -2.14
N ALA A 99 -36.10 -18.69 -1.53
CA ALA A 99 -35.23 -17.69 -0.88
C ALA A 99 -34.63 -16.72 -1.90
N GLN A 100 -34.11 -17.24 -3.03
CA GLN A 100 -33.58 -16.43 -4.11
C GLN A 100 -34.67 -15.52 -4.70
N GLU A 101 -35.86 -16.06 -4.99
CA GLU A 101 -37.00 -15.27 -5.45
C GLU A 101 -37.34 -14.13 -4.49
N ARG A 102 -37.41 -14.41 -3.19
CA ARG A 102 -37.70 -13.39 -2.17
C ARG A 102 -36.66 -12.27 -2.17
N ILE A 103 -35.38 -12.62 -2.26
CA ILE A 103 -34.28 -11.63 -2.34
C ILE A 103 -34.37 -10.81 -3.63
N PHE A 104 -34.62 -11.44 -4.77
CA PHE A 104 -34.79 -10.73 -6.04
C PHE A 104 -36.02 -9.83 -6.02
N ARG A 105 -37.13 -10.17 -5.35
CA ARG A 105 -38.29 -9.27 -5.21
C ARG A 105 -37.91 -7.95 -4.50
N GLY A 106 -37.04 -8.01 -3.49
CA GLY A 106 -36.58 -6.84 -2.74
C GLY A 106 -35.57 -5.93 -3.47
N SER A 107 -34.81 -6.46 -4.43
CA SER A 107 -33.82 -5.68 -5.18
C SER A 107 -33.64 -6.18 -6.62
N LYS A 108 -33.50 -5.26 -7.59
CA LYS A 108 -33.20 -5.62 -8.99
C LYS A 108 -31.85 -6.31 -9.15
N ASN A 109 -30.86 -5.95 -8.33
CA ASN A 109 -29.50 -6.49 -8.35
C ASN A 109 -29.05 -6.79 -6.90
N PRO A 110 -29.53 -7.88 -6.29
CA PRO A 110 -29.13 -8.25 -4.94
C PRO A 110 -27.63 -8.57 -4.88
N GLN A 111 -27.00 -8.28 -3.75
CA GLN A 111 -25.57 -8.56 -3.52
C GLN A 111 -25.36 -9.85 -2.71
N ASN A 112 -26.43 -10.58 -2.37
CA ASN A 112 -26.37 -11.76 -1.51
C ASN A 112 -25.62 -12.92 -2.20
N ILE A 113 -24.79 -13.64 -1.43
CA ILE A 113 -23.97 -14.77 -1.90
C ILE A 113 -24.82 -15.84 -2.61
N ILE A 114 -26.01 -16.18 -2.11
CA ILE A 114 -26.85 -17.23 -2.72
C ILE A 114 -27.50 -16.78 -4.03
N THR A 115 -27.58 -15.48 -4.29
CA THR A 115 -28.09 -14.92 -5.56
C THR A 115 -26.98 -14.63 -6.58
N ALA A 116 -25.71 -14.74 -6.19
CA ALA A 116 -24.60 -14.56 -7.11
C ALA A 116 -24.60 -15.68 -8.17
N GLY A 117 -24.43 -15.31 -9.45
CA GLY A 117 -24.55 -16.24 -10.59
C GLY A 117 -25.99 -16.44 -11.12
N TYR A 118 -26.97 -15.75 -10.53
CA TYR A 118 -28.37 -15.76 -10.97
C TYR A 118 -28.80 -14.38 -11.48
N ARG A 119 -29.74 -14.33 -12.42
CA ARG A 119 -30.36 -13.08 -12.92
C ARG A 119 -31.85 -13.28 -13.16
N ARG A 120 -32.61 -12.19 -13.24
CA ARG A 120 -34.00 -12.28 -13.68
C ARG A 120 -34.07 -12.64 -15.17
N ALA A 121 -34.94 -13.57 -15.52
CA ALA A 121 -35.19 -13.95 -16.91
C ALA A 121 -35.78 -12.74 -17.67
N PHE A 122 -35.13 -12.30 -18.75
CA PHE A 122 -35.72 -11.33 -19.69
C PHE A 122 -36.50 -12.11 -20.77
N ARG A 123 -37.64 -11.56 -21.20
CA ARG A 123 -38.64 -12.24 -22.04
C ARG A 123 -38.17 -12.67 -23.44
N ASP A 124 -37.02 -12.20 -23.93
CA ASP A 124 -36.50 -12.60 -25.24
C ASP A 124 -35.01 -12.99 -25.15
N GLY A 125 -34.72 -14.29 -25.28
CA GLY A 125 -33.39 -14.79 -25.69
C GLY A 125 -32.61 -15.69 -24.73
N ASP A 126 -32.96 -15.78 -23.44
CA ASP A 126 -32.25 -16.66 -22.50
C ASP A 126 -32.71 -18.12 -22.65
N ARG A 127 -32.09 -18.86 -23.58
CA ARG A 127 -32.21 -20.32 -23.68
C ARG A 127 -31.52 -21.00 -22.50
N GLY A 128 -32.13 -20.94 -21.32
CA GLY A 128 -31.90 -21.91 -20.25
C GLY A 128 -32.52 -23.26 -20.63
N LYS A 129 -31.88 -24.38 -20.23
CA LYS A 129 -32.33 -25.75 -20.52
C LYS A 129 -33.85 -25.89 -20.29
N GLN A 130 -34.57 -26.30 -21.33
CA GLN A 130 -36.02 -26.57 -21.28
C GLN A 130 -36.29 -27.75 -20.33
N GLY A 131 -37.04 -27.46 -19.27
CA GLY A 131 -37.50 -28.45 -18.30
C GLY A 131 -37.66 -27.82 -16.91
N MET A 132 -38.91 -27.74 -16.44
CA MET A 132 -39.37 -27.30 -15.11
C MET A 132 -39.46 -25.78 -14.87
N THR A 133 -40.69 -25.26 -14.94
CA THR A 133 -41.32 -24.26 -14.04
C THR A 133 -40.44 -23.26 -13.25
N ARG A 134 -39.42 -22.66 -13.84
CA ARG A 134 -38.65 -21.56 -13.22
C ARG A 134 -39.42 -20.24 -13.33
N VAL A 135 -40.00 -19.76 -12.25
CA VAL A 135 -40.59 -18.43 -12.17
C VAL A 135 -39.46 -17.38 -12.18
N GLY A 136 -39.20 -16.80 -13.34
CA GLY A 136 -38.54 -15.49 -13.48
C GLY A 136 -37.04 -15.37 -13.16
N ILE A 137 -36.31 -16.42 -12.79
CA ILE A 137 -34.86 -16.39 -12.50
C ILE A 137 -34.10 -17.44 -13.32
N THR A 138 -32.98 -17.04 -13.94
CA THR A 138 -32.06 -17.91 -14.69
C THR A 138 -30.69 -17.94 -14.02
N ASN A 139 -30.09 -19.14 -13.95
CA ASN A 139 -28.71 -19.34 -13.53
C ASN A 139 -27.81 -19.23 -14.78
N TYR A 140 -26.81 -18.33 -14.73
CA TYR A 140 -25.80 -18.17 -15.78
C TYR A 140 -24.37 -18.52 -15.30
N SER A 141 -24.19 -18.84 -14.03
CA SER A 141 -22.91 -19.23 -13.43
C SER A 141 -23.14 -20.18 -12.25
N VAL A 142 -22.37 -21.27 -12.21
CA VAL A 142 -22.43 -22.25 -11.12
C VAL A 142 -22.13 -21.57 -9.78
N ASN A 143 -23.01 -21.77 -8.78
CA ASN A 143 -22.84 -21.27 -7.44
C ASN A 143 -22.57 -22.42 -6.47
N THR A 144 -21.29 -22.68 -6.18
CA THR A 144 -20.89 -23.79 -5.29
C THR A 144 -21.36 -23.59 -3.85
N MET A 145 -21.66 -22.35 -3.42
CA MET A 145 -22.23 -22.09 -2.10
C MET A 145 -23.68 -22.57 -2.00
N VAL A 146 -24.45 -22.49 -3.08
CA VAL A 146 -25.81 -23.06 -3.17
C VAL A 146 -25.74 -24.59 -3.12
N THR A 147 -24.77 -25.20 -3.81
CA THR A 147 -24.51 -26.65 -3.72
C THR A 147 -24.13 -27.07 -2.30
N ALA A 148 -23.29 -26.29 -1.60
CA ALA A 148 -22.90 -26.55 -0.22
C ALA A 148 -24.09 -26.53 0.75
N LEU A 149 -25.08 -25.67 0.50
CA LEU A 149 -26.32 -25.58 1.26
C LEU A 149 -27.27 -26.77 1.02
N GLN A 150 -27.02 -27.61 0.01
CA GLN A 150 -27.78 -28.86 -0.26
C GLN A 150 -27.11 -30.10 0.35
N SER A 151 -26.18 -29.95 1.30
CA SER A 151 -25.57 -31.09 1.99
C SER A 151 -26.54 -31.73 2.99
N SER A 152 -26.35 -33.01 3.31
CA SER A 152 -27.19 -33.75 4.28
C SER A 152 -27.33 -33.09 5.66
N ALA A 153 -26.32 -32.33 6.11
CA ALA A 153 -26.40 -31.57 7.36
C ALA A 153 -27.41 -30.41 7.29
N TRP A 154 -27.51 -29.74 6.14
CA TRP A 154 -28.49 -28.67 5.92
C TRP A 154 -29.89 -29.24 5.71
N ASP A 155 -30.02 -30.39 5.04
CA ASP A 155 -31.30 -31.11 4.92
C ASP A 155 -31.81 -31.56 6.28
N GLY A 156 -30.94 -32.15 7.12
CA GLY A 156 -31.28 -32.51 8.49
C GLY A 156 -31.69 -31.31 9.35
N LEU A 157 -31.12 -30.12 9.08
CA LEU A 157 -31.51 -28.88 9.75
C LEU A 157 -32.89 -28.42 9.27
N LEU A 158 -33.13 -28.41 7.96
CA LEU A 158 -34.42 -28.06 7.35
C LEU A 158 -35.56 -28.93 7.90
N GLN A 159 -35.34 -30.25 8.01
CA GLN A 159 -36.32 -31.18 8.56
C GLN A 159 -36.67 -30.94 10.03
N ARG A 160 -35.83 -30.20 10.77
CA ARG A 160 -36.07 -29.89 12.19
C ARG A 160 -36.65 -28.50 12.40
N ILE A 161 -36.21 -27.51 11.61
CA ILE A 161 -36.61 -26.11 11.80
C ILE A 161 -37.82 -25.70 10.95
N GLY A 162 -38.14 -26.48 9.92
CA GLY A 162 -39.21 -26.20 8.97
C GLY A 162 -38.83 -25.20 7.88
N VAL A 163 -39.70 -25.11 6.88
CA VAL A 163 -39.48 -24.32 5.65
C VAL A 163 -39.40 -22.82 5.93
N ASP A 164 -40.29 -22.27 6.75
CA ASP A 164 -40.37 -20.83 6.99
C ASP A 164 -39.15 -20.30 7.75
N THR A 165 -38.70 -21.03 8.77
CA THR A 165 -37.48 -20.71 9.52
C THR A 165 -36.25 -20.78 8.62
N MET A 166 -36.14 -21.80 7.77
CA MET A 166 -35.03 -21.91 6.82
C MET A 166 -35.06 -20.77 5.79
N LEU A 167 -36.24 -20.41 5.29
CA LEU A 167 -36.42 -19.29 4.35
C LEU A 167 -35.97 -17.96 4.97
N HIS A 168 -36.29 -17.73 6.25
CA HIS A 168 -35.83 -16.58 7.02
C HIS A 168 -34.30 -16.55 7.13
N LEU A 169 -33.68 -17.67 7.53
CA LEU A 169 -32.22 -17.79 7.65
C LEU A 169 -31.51 -17.47 6.33
N LEU A 170 -31.99 -17.99 5.21
CA LEU A 170 -31.35 -17.81 3.91
C LEU A 170 -31.55 -16.41 3.32
N SER A 171 -32.68 -15.76 3.59
CA SER A 171 -33.05 -14.48 2.95
C SER A 171 -32.75 -13.24 3.79
N GLU A 172 -32.83 -13.31 5.12
CA GLU A 172 -32.72 -12.14 6.01
C GLU A 172 -31.45 -12.13 6.87
N THR A 173 -30.70 -13.23 6.95
CA THR A 173 -29.53 -13.36 7.82
C THR A 173 -28.23 -13.60 7.05
N SER A 174 -27.09 -13.30 7.69
CA SER A 174 -25.76 -13.67 7.21
C SER A 174 -25.20 -14.82 8.03
N ILE A 175 -25.01 -15.98 7.39
CA ILE A 175 -24.53 -17.20 8.05
C ILE A 175 -23.04 -17.40 7.79
N PHE A 176 -22.30 -17.77 8.84
CA PHE A 176 -20.88 -18.09 8.81
C PHE A 176 -20.62 -19.48 9.38
N VAL A 177 -20.13 -20.39 8.55
CA VAL A 177 -19.77 -21.76 8.96
C VAL A 177 -18.33 -21.79 9.45
N SER A 178 -18.08 -22.54 10.53
CA SER A 178 -16.74 -22.68 11.10
C SER A 178 -15.85 -23.60 10.28
N LEU A 179 -14.59 -23.20 10.16
CA LEU A 179 -13.49 -23.90 9.51
C LEU A 179 -12.34 -24.11 10.51
N PRO A 180 -11.37 -25.00 10.20
CA PRO A 180 -10.20 -25.21 11.06
C PRO A 180 -9.46 -23.92 11.44
N ASN A 181 -8.72 -23.98 12.56
CA ASN A 181 -7.92 -22.86 13.07
C ASN A 181 -8.72 -21.56 13.35
N GLY A 182 -10.00 -21.70 13.73
CA GLY A 182 -10.89 -20.56 14.04
C GLY A 182 -11.18 -19.67 12.83
N CYS A 183 -11.13 -20.22 11.62
CA CYS A 183 -11.54 -19.53 10.40
C CYS A 183 -13.05 -19.69 10.18
N LEU A 184 -13.65 -18.81 9.38
CA LEU A 184 -15.07 -18.86 9.03
C LEU A 184 -15.24 -18.77 7.50
N CYS A 185 -16.29 -19.36 6.96
CA CYS A 185 -16.74 -19.16 5.58
C CYS A 185 -18.14 -18.55 5.58
N GLN A 186 -18.32 -17.42 4.90
CA GLN A 186 -19.65 -16.82 4.75
C GLN A 186 -20.46 -17.59 3.70
N MET A 187 -21.65 -18.05 4.08
CA MET A 187 -22.54 -18.84 3.22
C MET A 187 -23.66 -17.99 2.60
N THR A 188 -24.22 -17.05 3.36
CA THR A 188 -25.39 -16.24 2.98
C THR A 188 -25.21 -14.77 3.36
N GLY A 189 -26.12 -13.93 2.86
CA GLY A 189 -26.17 -12.50 3.16
C GLY A 189 -25.24 -11.68 2.28
N ASP A 190 -25.17 -10.38 2.56
CA ASP A 190 -24.29 -9.47 1.83
C ASP A 190 -22.82 -9.76 2.15
N PRO A 191 -21.94 -9.90 1.15
CA PRO A 191 -20.52 -10.22 1.34
C PRO A 191 -19.84 -9.22 2.28
N ILE A 192 -19.37 -9.71 3.45
CA ILE A 192 -18.75 -8.87 4.49
C ILE A 192 -17.51 -8.11 3.97
N ILE A 193 -16.88 -8.62 2.91
CA ILE A 193 -15.71 -8.01 2.27
C ILE A 193 -16.01 -6.61 1.68
N TYR A 194 -17.27 -6.35 1.26
CA TYR A 194 -17.70 -5.05 0.73
C TYR A 194 -18.22 -4.11 1.83
N SER A 195 -18.57 -4.65 3.00
CA SER A 195 -19.09 -3.89 4.14
C SER A 195 -18.00 -3.07 4.82
N VAL A 196 -18.39 -1.93 5.39
CA VAL A 196 -17.51 -1.07 6.22
C VAL A 196 -17.77 -1.39 7.69
N PRO A 197 -16.73 -1.61 8.52
CA PRO A 197 -16.92 -1.82 9.96
C PRO A 197 -17.64 -0.63 10.60
N LYS A 198 -18.67 -0.90 11.40
CA LYS A 198 -19.33 0.08 12.27
C LYS A 198 -18.42 0.29 13.49
N PHE A 199 -17.44 1.19 13.41
CA PHE A 199 -16.55 1.47 14.54
C PHE A 199 -17.38 1.91 15.77
N LYS A 200 -17.55 1.04 16.76
CA LYS A 200 -17.87 1.49 18.12
C LYS A 200 -16.60 2.15 18.68
N ASN A 201 -16.71 3.38 19.16
CA ASN A 201 -15.63 4.06 19.88
C ASN A 201 -15.24 3.25 21.11
N MET A 202 -14.30 2.31 21.00
CA MET A 202 -13.65 1.72 22.17
C MET A 202 -12.63 2.74 22.69
N THR A 203 -13.10 3.69 23.49
CA THR A 203 -12.32 4.48 24.47
C THR A 203 -13.30 5.35 25.28
N GLU A 204 -14.16 4.71 26.07
CA GLU A 204 -14.52 5.32 27.35
C GLU A 204 -13.82 4.49 28.44
N PRO A 205 -13.01 5.11 29.31
CA PRO A 205 -12.45 4.41 30.45
C PRO A 205 -13.60 4.00 31.37
N VAL A 206 -13.64 2.71 31.69
CA VAL A 206 -14.46 2.15 32.75
C VAL A 206 -14.28 3.01 34.00
N LYS A 207 -15.34 3.70 34.42
CA LYS A 207 -15.38 4.37 35.73
C LYS A 207 -15.29 3.26 36.76
N SER A 208 -14.08 3.07 37.30
CA SER A 208 -13.85 2.24 38.47
C SER A 208 -14.62 2.84 39.65
N THR A 209 -15.66 2.16 40.08
CA THR A 209 -16.27 2.31 41.41
C THR A 209 -15.19 2.10 42.46
N PRO A 210 -14.92 3.06 43.37
CA PRO A 210 -14.07 2.80 44.51
C PRO A 210 -14.93 2.20 45.63
N SER A 211 -14.78 0.90 45.86
CA SER A 211 -15.14 0.27 47.13
C SER A 211 -13.99 0.44 48.12
N SER A 212 -14.13 1.37 49.06
CA SER A 212 -13.35 1.35 50.30
C SER A 212 -14.17 1.98 51.43
N THR A 213 -14.74 1.09 52.24
CA THR A 213 -15.15 1.32 53.62
C THR A 213 -13.94 1.71 54.44
N LEU A 214 -13.95 2.92 55.02
CA LEU A 214 -13.28 3.22 56.30
C LEU A 214 -13.81 4.54 56.85
N SER A 215 -14.22 4.44 58.11
CA SER A 215 -14.83 5.43 58.99
C SER A 215 -13.85 6.51 59.46
N ARG A 216 -14.35 7.75 59.67
CA ARG A 216 -14.08 8.61 60.84
C ARG A 216 -14.68 10.03 60.72
N THR A 217 -15.70 10.27 61.55
CA THR A 217 -15.89 11.41 62.49
C THR A 217 -15.34 12.81 62.16
N GLY A 218 -16.26 13.79 62.08
CA GLY A 218 -16.31 14.97 62.97
C GLY A 218 -15.57 16.29 62.62
N ALA A 219 -16.27 17.41 62.89
CA ALA A 219 -15.85 18.81 63.07
C ALA A 219 -15.62 19.68 61.80
N ILE A 220 -16.47 20.66 61.46
CA ILE A 220 -16.74 22.03 62.02
C ILE A 220 -15.91 23.14 61.34
N GLY A 221 -16.61 24.19 60.88
CA GLY A 221 -16.12 25.57 60.68
C GLY A 221 -15.60 25.90 59.27
N GLN A 222 -15.90 27.02 58.62
CA GLN A 222 -16.71 28.21 58.90
C GLN A 222 -16.69 29.03 57.58
N LYS A 223 -17.85 29.51 57.12
CA LYS A 223 -17.97 30.52 56.07
C LYS A 223 -17.52 31.87 56.63
N ARG A 224 -16.80 32.67 55.82
CA ARG A 224 -16.81 34.13 55.92
C ARG A 224 -17.37 34.72 54.63
N SER A 225 -18.50 35.38 54.79
CA SER A 225 -19.23 36.23 53.85
C SER A 225 -19.07 37.68 54.28
N PHE A 226 -19.11 38.63 53.34
CA PHE A 226 -19.46 40.05 53.55
C PHE A 226 -19.85 40.67 52.18
N PRO A 227 -20.62 41.78 52.12
CA PRO A 227 -22.08 41.72 52.07
C PRO A 227 -22.67 42.45 50.83
N VAL A 228 -23.98 42.26 50.66
CA VAL A 228 -24.85 42.81 49.63
C VAL A 228 -25.43 44.16 50.08
N GLY A 229 -25.76 45.02 49.11
CA GLY A 229 -26.86 45.98 49.17
C GLY A 229 -26.86 46.81 47.89
N ASP A 230 -27.97 47.12 47.22
CA ASP A 230 -29.35 46.65 47.22
C ASP A 230 -29.94 47.22 45.91
N ASP A 231 -30.77 46.47 45.17
CA ASP A 231 -32.20 46.77 45.10
C ASP A 231 -32.94 45.97 44.01
N LYS A 232 -34.11 45.46 44.45
CA LYS A 232 -35.36 45.17 43.72
C LYS A 232 -35.54 43.86 42.91
N ARG A 233 -36.01 42.86 43.68
CA ARG A 233 -37.25 42.06 43.51
C ARG A 233 -37.73 41.77 42.08
N GLU A 234 -37.83 40.49 41.69
CA GLU A 234 -39.10 39.72 41.78
C GLU A 234 -38.93 38.26 41.29
N GLU A 235 -39.89 37.44 41.68
CA GLU A 235 -39.87 35.99 41.84
C GLU A 235 -39.86 35.19 40.52
N ARG A 236 -39.24 34.01 40.55
CA ARG A 236 -39.53 32.94 39.58
C ARG A 236 -40.84 32.25 40.00
N PRO A 237 -41.65 31.81 39.02
CA PRO A 237 -41.70 30.37 38.83
C PRO A 237 -41.70 29.90 37.37
N THR A 238 -41.33 28.62 37.27
CA THR A 238 -41.45 27.65 36.19
C THR A 238 -42.58 27.87 35.17
N THR A 239 -42.26 27.78 33.88
CA THR A 239 -43.00 26.96 32.87
C THR A 239 -42.29 27.05 31.52
N ARG A 240 -42.05 25.90 30.89
CA ARG A 240 -41.40 25.76 29.58
C ARG A 240 -42.49 25.58 28.52
N HIS A 241 -43.06 26.67 28.01
CA HIS A 241 -43.99 26.64 26.89
C HIS A 241 -43.24 26.73 25.55
N LYS A 242 -43.49 25.76 24.66
CA LYS A 242 -43.31 25.91 23.21
C LYS A 242 -44.40 26.86 22.68
N PRO A 243 -44.15 27.62 21.61
CA PRO A 243 -45.04 27.47 20.45
C PRO A 243 -44.40 27.55 19.05
N CYS A 244 -45.07 26.85 18.13
CA CYS A 244 -45.15 26.94 16.65
C CYS A 244 -45.66 28.33 16.16
N LEU A 245 -45.71 28.79 14.89
CA LEU A 245 -45.29 28.41 13.53
C LEU A 245 -45.47 29.65 12.58
N SER A 246 -44.96 29.54 11.35
CA SER A 246 -45.36 30.23 10.08
C SER A 246 -44.72 31.61 9.79
N SER A 247 -44.17 31.88 8.60
CA SER A 247 -44.83 31.87 7.27
C SER A 247 -43.93 31.47 6.06
N ARG A 248 -44.61 31.15 4.94
CA ARG A 248 -44.23 30.48 3.66
C ARG A 248 -43.33 31.32 2.71
N THR A 249 -42.39 30.78 1.92
CA THR A 249 -42.51 30.19 0.55
C THR A 249 -41.08 30.04 -0.07
N PRO A 250 -40.83 29.38 -1.22
CA PRO A 250 -41.43 28.19 -1.81
C PRO A 250 -40.41 27.05 -2.05
N GLU A 251 -40.93 25.89 -2.40
CA GLU A 251 -40.26 24.60 -2.52
C GLU A 251 -39.20 24.53 -3.63
N LEU A 252 -38.01 24.04 -3.26
CA LEU A 252 -37.11 23.32 -4.15
C LEU A 252 -36.58 22.13 -3.35
N SER A 253 -37.05 20.95 -3.72
CA SER A 253 -36.70 19.65 -3.17
C SER A 253 -35.19 19.40 -3.25
N GLN A 254 -34.49 19.50 -2.11
CA GLN A 254 -33.18 18.90 -1.94
C GLN A 254 -33.20 17.98 -0.72
N HIS A 255 -33.04 16.69 -1.00
CA HIS A 255 -32.65 15.67 -0.05
C HIS A 255 -31.54 16.22 0.87
N ASN A 256 -31.85 16.45 2.14
CA ASN A 256 -30.86 16.73 3.18
C ASN A 256 -30.06 15.46 3.46
N ALA A 257 -29.03 15.20 2.64
CA ALA A 257 -27.93 14.34 3.03
C ALA A 257 -27.15 15.07 4.14
N CYS A 258 -27.10 14.49 5.34
CA CYS A 258 -26.24 14.97 6.42
C CYS A 258 -24.78 14.98 5.92
N VAL A 259 -24.24 16.17 5.62
CA VAL A 259 -22.84 16.34 5.21
C VAL A 259 -22.00 16.41 6.48
N THR A 260 -21.30 15.33 6.78
CA THR A 260 -20.35 15.25 7.90
C THR A 260 -19.06 16.03 7.54
N SER A 261 -18.66 16.96 8.42
CA SER A 261 -17.43 17.74 8.26
C SER A 261 -16.21 16.92 8.68
N ARG A 262 -15.14 16.94 7.88
CA ARG A 262 -13.86 16.30 8.23
C ARG A 262 -13.06 17.16 9.22
N SER A 263 -12.48 16.51 10.23
CA SER A 263 -11.54 17.16 11.14
C SER A 263 -10.23 17.49 10.40
N PRO A 264 -9.51 18.57 10.75
CA PRO A 264 -8.18 18.87 10.19
C PRO A 264 -7.15 17.74 10.39
N ALA A 265 -7.36 16.85 11.36
CA ALA A 265 -6.53 15.67 11.58
C ALA A 265 -6.73 14.58 10.51
N ASP A 266 -7.86 14.61 9.80
CA ASP A 266 -8.22 13.67 8.73
C ASP A 266 -7.86 14.21 7.33
N ILE A 267 -7.23 15.40 7.26
CA ILE A 267 -6.85 16.07 6.01
C ILE A 267 -5.33 15.98 5.83
N PRO A 268 -4.80 14.98 5.10
CA PRO A 268 -3.40 14.89 4.76
C PRO A 268 -3.03 15.82 3.59
N LEU A 269 -1.82 16.37 3.62
CA LEU A 269 -1.22 17.00 2.45
C LEU A 269 -0.71 15.92 1.47
N VAL A 270 -1.17 15.94 0.22
CA VAL A 270 -0.92 14.86 -0.75
C VAL A 270 0.47 14.98 -1.40
N ARG A 271 1.53 14.77 -0.61
CA ARG A 271 2.94 14.84 -1.05
C ARG A 271 3.29 13.87 -2.18
N ALA A 272 2.55 12.77 -2.32
CA ALA A 272 2.75 11.81 -3.40
C ALA A 272 2.71 12.46 -4.80
N ARG A 273 2.04 13.61 -4.96
CA ARG A 273 1.97 14.36 -6.22
C ARG A 273 3.24 15.13 -6.56
N LEU A 274 4.17 15.31 -5.62
CA LEU A 274 5.43 16.04 -5.82
C LEU A 274 6.44 15.25 -6.67
N PHE A 275 6.40 13.93 -6.57
CA PHE A 275 7.45 13.07 -7.10
C PHE A 275 7.34 12.88 -8.62
N TYR A 276 8.50 12.89 -9.28
CA TYR A 276 8.66 12.68 -10.72
C TYR A 276 7.80 13.61 -11.59
N SER A 277 7.60 14.85 -11.13
CA SER A 277 7.05 15.90 -11.98
C SER A 277 7.92 16.03 -13.23
N ARG A 278 7.28 16.23 -14.38
CA ARG A 278 7.98 16.53 -15.63
C ARG A 278 8.27 18.02 -15.71
N PRO A 279 9.37 18.44 -16.36
CA PRO A 279 9.59 19.85 -16.64
C PRO A 279 8.41 20.39 -17.45
N LYS A 280 7.90 21.54 -17.03
CA LYS A 280 6.90 22.29 -17.78
C LYS A 280 7.63 23.10 -18.83
N LEU A 281 7.24 22.99 -20.09
CA LEU A 281 7.81 23.76 -21.19
C LEU A 281 6.84 24.88 -21.54
N LEU A 282 7.39 26.03 -21.90
CA LEU A 282 6.62 27.15 -22.44
C LEU A 282 6.02 26.76 -23.80
N PRO A 283 4.77 27.15 -24.10
CA PRO A 283 4.20 26.94 -25.43
C PRO A 283 5.11 27.53 -26.51
N HIS A 284 5.33 26.77 -27.59
CA HIS A 284 6.14 27.19 -28.76
C HIS A 284 7.64 27.46 -28.49
N THR A 285 8.15 27.16 -27.28
CA THR A 285 9.59 27.22 -27.00
C THR A 285 10.06 25.98 -26.24
N ASN A 286 11.32 25.57 -26.42
CA ASN A 286 11.91 24.46 -25.67
C ASN A 286 12.44 24.86 -24.28
N GLN A 287 12.02 26.02 -23.77
CA GLN A 287 12.45 26.57 -22.49
C GLN A 287 11.60 26.03 -21.32
N ILE A 288 12.28 25.70 -20.22
CA ILE A 288 11.64 25.20 -19.00
C ILE A 288 11.04 26.38 -18.22
N VAL A 289 9.79 26.25 -17.81
CA VAL A 289 9.10 27.20 -16.94
C VAL A 289 9.74 27.16 -15.55
N VAL A 290 10.11 28.33 -15.03
CA VAL A 290 10.69 28.50 -13.68
C VAL A 290 9.73 29.31 -12.83
N GLY A 291 9.43 28.86 -11.61
CA GLY A 291 8.42 29.46 -10.73
C GLY A 291 7.18 28.59 -10.54
N LEU A 292 5.98 29.18 -10.69
CA LEU A 292 4.71 28.46 -10.59
C LEU A 292 4.34 27.80 -11.94
N SER A 293 3.49 26.77 -11.92
CA SER A 293 3.03 26.11 -13.15
C SER A 293 2.03 26.96 -13.95
N ASP A 294 1.93 26.71 -15.26
CA ASP A 294 0.87 27.19 -16.16
C ASP A 294 -0.56 27.02 -15.61
N LYS A 295 -0.82 25.89 -14.93
CA LYS A 295 -2.14 25.59 -14.34
C LYS A 295 -2.41 26.27 -13.01
N HIS A 296 -1.41 26.91 -12.40
CA HIS A 296 -1.60 27.56 -11.11
C HIS A 296 -2.40 28.86 -11.30
N ILE A 297 -3.38 29.12 -10.41
CA ILE A 297 -4.31 30.26 -10.54
C ILE A 297 -3.60 31.60 -10.81
N LEU A 298 -2.47 31.86 -10.17
CA LEU A 298 -1.70 33.09 -10.38
C LEU A 298 -1.19 33.25 -11.82
N ASN A 299 -0.60 32.20 -12.40
CA ASN A 299 -0.14 32.22 -13.79
C ASN A 299 -1.30 32.11 -14.81
N ARG A 300 -2.45 31.55 -14.41
CA ARG A 300 -3.64 31.50 -15.27
C ARG A 300 -4.23 32.88 -15.51
N ILE A 301 -4.12 33.77 -14.52
CA ILE A 301 -4.58 35.15 -14.63
C ILE A 301 -3.49 35.99 -15.31
N TYR A 302 -2.27 35.98 -14.76
CA TYR A 302 -1.13 36.68 -15.35
C TYR A 302 0.12 35.79 -15.31
N PRO A 303 0.56 35.26 -16.45
CA PRO A 303 1.77 34.44 -16.53
C PRO A 303 3.03 35.20 -16.10
N SER A 304 3.74 34.70 -15.09
CA SER A 304 5.00 35.31 -14.61
C SER A 304 6.19 35.24 -15.57
N TYR A 305 6.08 34.46 -16.64
CA TYR A 305 7.14 34.24 -17.63
C TYR A 305 6.96 35.06 -18.92
N GLU A 306 5.82 35.70 -19.11
CA GLU A 306 5.65 36.68 -20.17
C GLU A 306 6.38 37.95 -19.75
N ARG A 307 7.31 38.43 -20.59
CA ARG A 307 7.91 39.75 -20.36
C ARG A 307 6.74 40.74 -20.35
N PRO A 308 6.68 41.69 -19.40
CA PRO A 308 5.76 42.81 -19.57
C PRO A 308 6.08 43.40 -20.93
N LEU A 309 5.13 43.32 -21.86
CA LEU A 309 5.20 44.05 -23.13
C LEU A 309 5.65 45.46 -22.77
N LYS A 310 6.64 46.01 -23.49
CA LYS A 310 6.88 47.45 -23.43
C LYS A 310 5.50 48.07 -23.65
N VAL A 311 4.98 48.71 -22.61
CA VAL A 311 3.66 49.32 -22.66
C VAL A 311 3.77 50.40 -23.74
N GLU A 312 3.19 50.14 -24.91
CA GLU A 312 2.86 51.18 -25.87
C GLU A 312 2.10 52.26 -25.08
N PRO A 313 2.48 53.55 -25.15
CA PRO A 313 1.86 54.60 -24.36
C PRO A 313 0.37 54.70 -24.74
N GLY A 314 -0.51 54.03 -24.00
CA GLY A 314 -1.94 53.95 -24.31
C GLY A 314 -2.66 52.68 -23.85
N GLN A 315 -1.98 51.55 -23.64
CA GLN A 315 -2.58 50.38 -22.99
C GLN A 315 -2.50 50.53 -21.47
N GLY A 316 -3.42 51.33 -20.94
CA GLY A 316 -3.57 51.56 -19.51
C GLY A 316 -3.82 50.26 -18.75
N ASP A 317 -3.24 50.22 -17.55
CA ASP A 317 -3.63 49.46 -16.38
C ASP A 317 -5.06 48.84 -16.49
N PRO A 318 -5.25 47.52 -16.29
CA PRO A 318 -6.53 46.83 -16.55
C PRO A 318 -7.68 47.52 -15.81
N LYS A 319 -8.85 47.62 -16.45
CA LYS A 319 -10.00 48.37 -15.93
C LYS A 319 -10.33 47.92 -14.49
N PRO A 320 -10.69 48.82 -13.56
CA PRO A 320 -10.92 48.47 -12.14
C PRO A 320 -11.89 47.29 -11.94
N LYS A 321 -12.86 47.13 -12.83
CA LYS A 321 -13.85 46.05 -12.83
C LYS A 321 -13.26 44.68 -13.16
N GLU A 322 -12.27 44.62 -14.05
CA GLU A 322 -11.58 43.37 -14.41
C GLU A 322 -10.66 42.90 -13.28
N ARG A 323 -9.97 43.83 -12.60
CA ARG A 323 -9.17 43.54 -11.40
C ARG A 323 -10.00 42.89 -10.31
N GLN A 324 -11.14 43.50 -9.98
CA GLN A 324 -12.06 42.95 -8.99
C GLN A 324 -12.58 41.55 -9.36
N ASN A 325 -12.73 41.25 -10.65
CA ASN A 325 -13.13 39.92 -11.11
C ASN A 325 -11.99 38.91 -10.92
N HIS A 326 -10.74 39.29 -11.21
CA HIS A 326 -9.57 38.45 -10.96
C HIS A 326 -9.40 38.12 -9.48
N ASP A 327 -9.53 39.11 -8.58
CA ASP A 327 -9.41 38.90 -7.13
C ASP A 327 -10.49 37.97 -6.60
N ARG A 328 -11.73 38.15 -7.07
CA ARG A 328 -12.85 37.26 -6.76
C ARG A 328 -12.57 35.85 -7.26
N HIS A 329 -11.99 35.69 -8.44
CA HIS A 329 -11.63 34.37 -8.98
C HIS A 329 -10.55 33.69 -8.14
N ILE A 330 -9.47 34.40 -7.77
CA ILE A 330 -8.44 33.90 -6.85
C ILE A 330 -9.06 33.47 -5.51
N SER A 331 -9.98 34.27 -4.96
CA SER A 331 -10.62 33.96 -3.69
C SER A 331 -11.42 32.63 -3.73
N LYS A 332 -11.96 32.22 -4.89
CA LYS A 332 -12.66 30.92 -5.05
C LYS A 332 -11.70 29.73 -5.01
N TYR A 333 -10.45 29.92 -5.42
CA TYR A 333 -9.40 28.89 -5.31
C TYR A 333 -8.89 28.74 -3.88
N ILE A 334 -8.75 29.85 -3.15
CA ILE A 334 -8.18 29.86 -1.79
C ILE A 334 -9.23 29.49 -0.74
N PHE A 335 -10.48 29.96 -0.91
CA PHE A 335 -11.57 29.81 0.08
C PHE A 335 -12.80 29.09 -0.49
N PRO A 336 -12.66 27.88 -1.08
CA PRO A 336 -13.75 27.21 -1.76
C PRO A 336 -14.96 26.89 -0.87
N ARG A 337 -14.76 26.55 0.41
CA ARG A 337 -15.85 26.26 1.36
C ARG A 337 -16.74 27.47 1.57
N GLN A 338 -16.19 28.68 1.54
CA GLN A 338 -16.95 29.94 1.69
C GLN A 338 -17.89 30.19 0.52
N TYR A 339 -17.54 29.66 -0.65
CA TYR A 339 -18.39 29.73 -1.82
C TYR A 339 -19.33 28.52 -1.91
N GLY A 340 -19.21 27.49 -1.08
CA GLY A 340 -19.95 26.23 -1.26
C GLY A 340 -19.46 25.46 -2.50
N LEU A 341 -18.17 25.55 -2.80
CA LEU A 341 -17.47 24.68 -3.74
C LEU A 341 -16.97 23.43 -2.97
N THR A 342 -16.65 22.36 -3.68
CA THR A 342 -16.11 21.14 -3.05
C THR A 342 -14.83 21.46 -2.28
N ALA A 343 -14.60 20.82 -1.14
CA ALA A 343 -13.42 21.12 -0.35
C ALA A 343 -12.97 19.86 0.39
N PRO A 344 -11.67 19.74 0.74
CA PRO A 344 -11.17 18.58 1.47
C PRO A 344 -11.80 18.45 2.87
N PHE A 345 -12.53 19.48 3.33
CA PHE A 345 -13.19 19.58 4.62
C PHE A 345 -14.59 18.93 4.68
N LEU A 346 -15.16 18.51 3.55
CA LEU A 346 -16.52 17.95 3.48
C LEU A 346 -16.47 16.47 3.07
N GLU A 347 -17.21 15.59 3.76
CA GLU A 347 -17.40 14.21 3.29
C GLU A 347 -18.38 14.17 2.12
N ALA A 348 -17.85 13.87 0.93
CA ALA A 348 -18.70 13.54 -0.20
C ALA A 348 -19.27 12.13 -0.01
N ASN A 349 -20.58 12.02 0.25
CA ASN A 349 -21.32 10.75 0.18
C ASN A 349 -21.25 10.21 -1.25
N SER A 350 -20.27 9.36 -1.54
CA SER A 350 -20.17 8.70 -2.83
C SER A 350 -19.67 7.27 -2.65
N LYS A 351 -20.62 6.33 -2.67
CA LYS A 351 -20.40 4.89 -2.83
C LYS A 351 -19.64 4.51 -4.13
N LYS A 352 -19.19 5.49 -4.94
CA LYS A 352 -18.59 5.29 -6.27
C LYS A 352 -17.24 6.00 -6.50
N ARG A 353 -16.68 6.76 -5.56
CA ARG A 353 -15.34 7.38 -5.76
C ARG A 353 -14.22 6.43 -5.37
N THR A 354 -13.36 6.12 -6.34
CA THR A 354 -12.16 5.31 -6.18
C THR A 354 -11.17 6.02 -5.25
N PHE A 355 -11.15 5.64 -3.97
CA PHE A 355 -10.10 5.74 -2.92
C PHE A 355 -9.03 6.88 -2.91
N GLY A 356 -9.13 7.96 -3.69
CA GLY A 356 -8.13 9.03 -3.81
C GLY A 356 -8.66 10.40 -3.38
N PHE A 357 -7.81 11.18 -2.69
CA PHE A 357 -8.10 12.59 -2.42
C PHE A 357 -8.14 13.40 -3.75
N PRO A 358 -9.18 14.21 -4.01
CA PRO A 358 -9.29 15.01 -5.24
C PRO A 358 -8.14 16.00 -5.41
N ASP A 359 -7.79 16.31 -6.66
CA ASP A 359 -6.83 17.37 -6.99
C ASP A 359 -7.58 18.69 -7.16
N TYR A 360 -7.27 19.66 -6.30
CA TYR A 360 -7.92 20.98 -6.27
C TYR A 360 -7.10 22.05 -7.01
N THR A 361 -6.03 21.66 -7.71
CA THR A 361 -5.18 22.59 -8.47
C THR A 361 -5.95 23.25 -9.63
N ASP A 362 -6.87 22.51 -10.27
CA ASP A 362 -7.70 22.98 -11.38
C ASP A 362 -9.18 22.84 -11.04
N ARG A 363 -9.90 23.97 -11.00
CA ARG A 363 -11.31 24.02 -10.60
C ARG A 363 -12.18 24.83 -11.55
N GLU A 364 -11.69 25.14 -12.76
CA GLU A 364 -12.41 26.01 -13.70
C GLU A 364 -13.76 25.43 -14.10
N ALA A 365 -13.83 24.13 -14.39
CA ALA A 365 -15.08 23.46 -14.74
C ALA A 365 -16.12 23.55 -13.61
N GLU A 366 -15.69 23.43 -12.35
CA GLU A 366 -16.55 23.52 -11.17
C GLU A 366 -17.01 24.96 -10.91
N ILE A 367 -16.09 25.92 -11.01
CA ILE A 367 -16.42 27.34 -10.85
C ILE A 367 -17.38 27.80 -11.95
N LYS A 368 -17.16 27.34 -13.20
CA LYS A 368 -18.04 27.61 -14.34
C LYS A 368 -19.42 26.97 -14.14
N ALA A 369 -19.49 25.72 -13.70
CA ALA A 369 -20.75 25.02 -13.43
C ALA A 369 -21.57 25.67 -12.31
N LYS A 370 -20.91 26.27 -11.32
CA LYS A 370 -21.58 26.98 -10.23
C LYS A 370 -22.23 28.30 -10.67
N GLY A 371 -21.66 28.98 -11.66
CA GLY A 371 -22.15 30.28 -12.13
C GLY A 371 -21.84 31.45 -11.19
N SER A 372 -22.58 32.56 -11.36
CA SER A 372 -22.39 33.79 -10.60
C SER A 372 -22.76 33.62 -9.13
N CYS A 373 -21.89 34.07 -8.22
CA CYS A 373 -22.11 34.00 -6.78
C CYS A 373 -21.62 35.28 -6.08
N LYS A 374 -22.32 35.68 -5.00
CA LYS A 374 -21.94 36.85 -4.20
C LYS A 374 -20.69 36.55 -3.37
N THR A 375 -19.79 37.53 -3.27
CA THR A 375 -18.61 37.44 -2.40
C THR A 375 -19.05 37.44 -0.92
N PRO A 376 -18.67 36.43 -0.12
CA PRO A 376 -18.95 36.39 1.32
C PRO A 376 -18.41 37.62 2.04
N LYS A 377 -19.18 38.16 3.01
CA LYS A 377 -18.83 39.41 3.72
C LYS A 377 -17.42 39.38 4.32
N ARG A 378 -16.99 38.26 4.91
CA ARG A 378 -15.65 38.10 5.51
C ARG A 378 -14.50 38.08 4.49
N LEU A 379 -14.76 37.75 3.23
CA LEU A 379 -13.72 37.70 2.21
C LEU A 379 -13.48 39.06 1.53
N LYS A 380 -14.37 40.05 1.74
CA LYS A 380 -14.24 41.38 1.12
C LYS A 380 -12.95 42.10 1.54
N GLU A 381 -12.60 42.04 2.82
CA GLU A 381 -11.35 42.60 3.38
C GLU A 381 -10.09 41.89 2.85
N ILE A 382 -10.23 40.68 2.30
CA ILE A 382 -9.11 39.88 1.81
C ILE A 382 -8.79 40.20 0.34
N LEU A 383 -9.78 40.71 -0.43
CA LEU A 383 -9.59 40.98 -1.86
C LEU A 383 -8.38 41.90 -2.17
N PRO A 384 -8.16 43.02 -1.44
CA PRO A 384 -6.99 43.87 -1.67
C PRO A 384 -5.65 43.15 -1.39
N LEU A 385 -5.64 42.21 -0.44
CA LEU A 385 -4.46 41.38 -0.15
C LEU A 385 -4.19 40.38 -1.29
N LEU A 386 -5.24 39.85 -1.93
CA LEU A 386 -5.11 38.97 -3.09
C LEU A 386 -4.61 39.72 -4.32
N GLU A 387 -5.09 40.94 -4.54
CA GLU A 387 -4.59 41.83 -5.60
C GLU A 387 -3.09 42.10 -5.40
N THR A 388 -2.69 42.46 -4.17
CA THR A 388 -1.28 42.67 -3.82
C THR A 388 -0.44 41.42 -4.07
N MET A 389 -0.96 40.23 -3.73
CA MET A 389 -0.28 38.96 -3.98
C MET A 389 -0.09 38.68 -5.48
N LEU A 390 -1.09 38.99 -6.30
CA LEU A 390 -1.04 38.84 -7.76
C LEU A 390 0.02 39.76 -8.38
N TRP A 391 0.07 41.03 -8.00
CA TRP A 391 1.09 41.96 -8.48
C TRP A 391 2.50 41.58 -8.05
N ARG A 392 2.65 41.11 -6.80
CA ARG A 392 3.93 40.58 -6.31
C ARG A 392 4.38 39.35 -7.09
N HIS A 393 3.45 38.47 -7.47
CA HIS A 393 3.72 37.32 -8.31
C HIS A 393 4.28 37.73 -9.69
N ILE A 394 3.63 38.69 -10.36
CA ILE A 394 4.06 39.19 -11.68
C ILE A 394 5.47 39.80 -11.61
N LYS A 395 5.77 40.54 -10.54
CA LYS A 395 7.09 41.16 -10.34
C LYS A 395 8.16 40.17 -9.85
N CYS A 396 7.77 38.95 -9.45
CA CYS A 396 8.68 37.97 -8.86
C CYS A 396 9.57 37.35 -9.93
N ARG A 397 10.87 37.64 -9.87
CA ARG A 397 11.88 37.06 -10.76
C ARG A 397 12.32 35.68 -10.26
N TYR A 398 11.43 34.68 -10.39
CA TYR A 398 11.64 33.31 -9.89
C TYR A 398 13.00 32.71 -10.26
N LYS A 399 13.39 32.82 -11.53
CA LYS A 399 14.68 32.29 -12.02
C LYS A 399 15.88 32.91 -11.32
N LEU A 400 15.89 34.23 -11.14
CA LEU A 400 16.98 34.92 -10.44
C LEU A 400 17.04 34.56 -8.96
N LEU A 401 15.89 34.34 -8.30
CA LEU A 401 15.87 33.89 -6.90
C LEU A 401 16.43 32.48 -6.74
N ARG A 402 16.21 31.59 -7.72
CA ARG A 402 16.76 30.23 -7.73
C ARG A 402 18.27 30.26 -8.02
N ASP A 403 18.68 30.99 -9.05
CA ASP A 403 20.06 30.96 -9.54
C ASP A 403 21.04 31.65 -8.57
N LYS A 404 20.59 32.64 -7.78
CA LYS A 404 21.37 33.27 -6.70
C LYS A 404 21.74 32.33 -5.54
N LEU A 405 21.07 31.18 -5.42
CA LEU A 405 21.27 30.25 -4.31
C LEU A 405 22.30 29.14 -4.63
N GLN A 406 22.84 29.11 -5.84
CA GLN A 406 23.91 28.18 -6.19
C GLN A 406 25.18 28.49 -5.37
N SER A 407 25.72 27.47 -4.72
CA SER A 407 27.05 27.53 -4.12
C SER A 407 28.10 27.71 -5.22
N THR A 408 29.08 28.58 -5.00
CA THR A 408 30.27 28.76 -5.86
C THR A 408 31.12 27.49 -5.96
N ASP A 409 30.94 26.52 -5.06
CA ASP A 409 31.64 25.22 -5.04
C ASP A 409 30.91 24.10 -5.79
N GLY A 410 29.76 24.37 -6.42
CA GLY A 410 29.07 23.37 -7.23
C GLY A 410 29.84 23.11 -8.52
N THR A 411 30.40 21.90 -8.68
CA THR A 411 31.00 21.42 -9.93
C THR A 411 30.02 21.73 -11.06
N ARG A 412 30.36 22.70 -11.92
CA ARG A 412 29.55 22.96 -13.12
C ARG A 412 29.45 21.65 -13.89
N LEU A 413 28.25 21.32 -14.35
CA LEU A 413 28.00 20.18 -15.23
C LEU A 413 28.82 20.37 -16.50
N ASP A 414 30.04 19.85 -16.49
CA ASP A 414 30.91 19.78 -17.65
C ASP A 414 30.52 18.55 -18.49
N SER A 415 30.59 18.69 -19.81
CA SER A 415 30.25 17.63 -20.77
C SER A 415 31.12 16.38 -20.58
N SER A 416 32.36 16.57 -20.10
CA SER A 416 33.30 15.51 -19.72
C SER A 416 32.77 14.61 -18.58
N ILE A 417 32.22 15.22 -17.53
CA ILE A 417 31.65 14.54 -16.35
C ILE A 417 30.38 13.77 -16.72
N ILE A 418 29.56 14.34 -17.61
CA ILE A 418 28.37 13.69 -18.16
C ILE A 418 28.77 12.44 -18.97
N LEU A 419 29.78 12.52 -19.85
CA LEU A 419 30.28 11.38 -20.61
C LEU A 419 30.85 10.27 -19.70
N GLU A 420 31.57 10.63 -18.64
CA GLU A 420 32.12 9.66 -17.68
C GLU A 420 31.02 8.93 -16.86
N CYS A 421 29.96 9.66 -16.46
CA CYS A 421 28.76 9.09 -15.85
C CYS A 421 27.99 8.12 -16.77
N ILE A 422 28.22 8.19 -18.08
CA ILE A 422 27.46 7.49 -19.13
C ILE A 422 28.26 6.35 -19.76
N SER A 423 29.59 6.33 -19.60
CA SER A 423 30.46 5.23 -20.00
C SER A 423 29.88 3.87 -19.59
N GLU A 424 30.06 2.84 -20.44
CA GLU A 424 29.38 1.54 -20.34
C GLU A 424 29.47 0.89 -18.95
N GLN A 425 30.57 1.12 -18.24
CA GLN A 425 30.81 0.61 -16.88
C GLN A 425 29.92 1.27 -15.80
N SER A 426 29.43 2.48 -16.01
CA SER A 426 28.76 3.28 -14.97
C SER A 426 27.30 2.89 -14.74
N LEU A 427 26.61 2.25 -15.68
CA LEU A 427 25.21 1.81 -15.49
C LEU A 427 25.07 0.44 -14.81
N LEU A 428 26.19 -0.27 -14.71
CA LEU A 428 26.29 -1.64 -14.26
C LEU A 428 26.50 -1.76 -12.75
N LEU A 429 27.01 -0.72 -12.06
CA LEU A 429 27.33 -0.81 -10.62
C LEU A 429 26.06 -0.73 -9.75
N SER A 430 25.75 -1.84 -9.09
CA SER A 430 24.70 -1.93 -8.06
C SER A 430 25.15 -2.80 -6.90
N GLN A 431 26.29 -2.48 -6.30
CA GLN A 431 26.63 -2.73 -4.89
C GLN A 431 28.02 -2.17 -4.59
N ALA A 432 28.16 -1.52 -3.43
CA ALA A 432 29.45 -1.08 -2.91
C ALA A 432 30.39 -2.28 -2.65
N PRO A 433 31.72 -2.10 -2.75
CA PRO A 433 32.67 -3.08 -2.24
C PRO A 433 32.51 -3.25 -0.73
N LEU A 434 32.76 -4.47 -0.24
CA LEU A 434 32.85 -4.80 1.18
C LEU A 434 34.00 -4.02 1.82
N GLY A 435 33.69 -2.97 2.57
CA GLY A 435 34.60 -2.44 3.57
C GLY A 435 34.73 -3.45 4.71
N GLY A 436 35.65 -4.41 4.56
CA GLY A 436 36.00 -5.36 5.61
C GLY A 436 36.82 -4.67 6.70
N SER A 437 36.25 -4.52 7.89
CA SER A 437 37.00 -4.21 9.10
C SER A 437 37.85 -5.43 9.46
N ASN A 438 39.11 -5.44 9.01
CA ASN A 438 40.27 -6.11 9.61
C ASN A 438 41.50 -5.78 8.74
N THR A 439 41.92 -4.51 8.77
CA THR A 439 43.22 -4.11 8.22
C THR A 439 44.32 -4.74 9.09
N SER A 440 45.03 -5.72 8.52
CA SER A 440 46.33 -6.12 9.03
C SER A 440 47.29 -4.98 8.75
N PHE A 441 48.05 -4.54 9.75
CA PHE A 441 49.07 -3.52 9.56
C PHE A 441 50.43 -4.19 9.35
N ASP A 442 51.29 -3.61 8.52
CA ASP A 442 52.72 -3.97 8.51
C ASP A 442 53.38 -3.49 9.81
N SER A 443 54.65 -3.85 10.03
CA SER A 443 55.45 -3.40 11.17
C SER A 443 55.60 -1.87 11.27
N SER A 444 55.22 -1.14 10.22
CA SER A 444 55.23 0.32 10.11
C SER A 444 53.85 0.95 10.28
N GLY A 445 52.81 0.16 10.58
CA GLY A 445 51.45 0.66 10.78
C GLY A 445 50.65 0.91 9.48
N ASN A 446 51.10 0.42 8.32
CA ASN A 446 50.38 0.57 7.06
C ASN A 446 49.44 -0.61 6.79
N PRO A 447 48.19 -0.37 6.35
CA PRO A 447 47.24 -1.44 6.06
C PRO A 447 47.69 -2.30 4.87
N ILE A 448 47.92 -3.59 5.11
CA ILE A 448 48.21 -4.61 4.10
C ILE A 448 46.89 -5.02 3.44
N LEU A 449 46.70 -4.62 2.18
CA LEU A 449 45.55 -4.98 1.35
C LEU A 449 45.98 -5.89 0.19
N PRO A 450 45.19 -6.93 -0.18
CA PRO A 450 45.44 -7.71 -1.39
C PRO A 450 45.34 -6.83 -2.65
N VAL A 451 46.31 -6.97 -3.56
CA VAL A 451 46.50 -6.12 -4.75
C VAL A 451 45.24 -5.96 -5.64
N GLY A 452 44.38 -6.98 -5.71
CA GLY A 452 43.13 -6.94 -6.49
C GLY A 452 42.05 -6.00 -5.93
N LEU A 453 41.92 -5.89 -4.60
CA LEU A 453 40.92 -5.02 -3.96
C LEU A 453 41.30 -3.53 -4.09
N THR A 454 42.60 -3.22 -4.10
CA THR A 454 43.10 -1.85 -4.23
C THR A 454 42.81 -1.20 -5.58
N GLN A 455 42.79 -1.96 -6.69
CA GLN A 455 42.50 -1.42 -8.02
C GLN A 455 40.99 -1.18 -8.21
N ALA A 456 40.14 -2.12 -7.79
CA ALA A 456 38.69 -1.97 -7.86
C ALA A 456 38.16 -0.82 -6.98
N GLU A 457 38.70 -0.65 -5.76
CA GLU A 457 38.35 0.50 -4.91
C GLU A 457 38.79 1.85 -5.50
N ARG A 458 39.97 1.92 -6.14
CA ARG A 458 40.46 3.15 -6.77
C ARG A 458 39.58 3.56 -7.95
N HIS A 459 39.17 2.61 -8.80
CA HIS A 459 38.24 2.87 -9.91
C HIS A 459 36.81 3.21 -9.46
N ALA A 460 36.34 2.68 -8.33
CA ALA A 460 35.03 3.02 -7.78
C ALA A 460 35.00 4.38 -7.05
N LYS A 461 36.14 4.83 -6.49
CA LYS A 461 36.29 6.15 -5.85
C LYS A 461 36.47 7.29 -6.86
N SER A 462 36.94 7.01 -8.08
CA SER A 462 37.15 8.05 -9.11
C SER A 462 35.88 8.44 -9.88
N LYS A 463 34.81 7.64 -9.84
CA LYS A 463 33.58 7.93 -10.61
C LYS A 463 32.65 8.93 -9.89
N PRO A 464 32.20 10.01 -10.55
CA PRO A 464 31.26 10.97 -9.99
C PRO A 464 29.90 10.32 -9.69
N ARG A 465 29.32 10.60 -8.52
CA ARG A 465 28.03 10.00 -8.12
C ARG A 465 26.87 10.89 -8.53
N PHE A 466 25.79 10.29 -9.05
CA PHE A 466 24.57 11.03 -9.42
C PHE A 466 23.95 11.80 -8.23
N ALA A 467 24.24 11.37 -7.01
CA ALA A 467 23.81 12.01 -5.77
C ALA A 467 24.42 13.38 -5.55
N ASP A 468 25.62 13.63 -6.08
CA ASP A 468 26.42 14.81 -5.80
C ASP A 468 25.86 16.04 -6.54
N PHE A 469 25.13 15.82 -7.64
CA PHE A 469 24.40 16.85 -8.39
C PHE A 469 23.04 17.22 -7.77
N ALA A 470 22.65 16.61 -6.64
CA ALA A 470 21.38 16.94 -5.98
C ALA A 470 21.49 18.24 -5.17
N CYS A 471 20.49 19.11 -5.29
CA CYS A 471 20.37 20.31 -4.47
C CYS A 471 20.22 19.94 -2.98
N PRO A 472 21.02 20.53 -2.07
CA PRO A 472 20.82 20.38 -0.65
C PRO A 472 19.42 20.85 -0.22
N ASN A 473 18.81 20.17 0.75
CA ASN A 473 17.49 20.55 1.29
C ASN A 473 17.44 22.01 1.79
N VAL A 474 18.58 22.56 2.23
CA VAL A 474 18.70 23.95 2.68
C VAL A 474 18.52 24.93 1.53
N GLU A 475 19.07 24.64 0.35
CA GLU A 475 18.92 25.47 -0.86
C GLU A 475 17.46 25.50 -1.30
N VAL A 476 16.82 24.32 -1.37
CA VAL A 476 15.40 24.20 -1.73
C VAL A 476 14.51 24.95 -0.73
N TYR A 477 14.80 24.81 0.57
CA TYR A 477 14.10 25.56 1.62
C TYR A 477 14.28 27.07 1.49
N ARG A 478 15.51 27.55 1.28
CA ARG A 478 15.82 28.97 1.09
C ARG A 478 15.08 29.53 -0.12
N TYR A 479 15.05 28.80 -1.23
CA TYR A 479 14.31 29.20 -2.43
C TYR A 479 12.82 29.38 -2.13
N VAL A 480 12.17 28.37 -1.52
CA VAL A 480 10.74 28.47 -1.17
C VAL A 480 10.49 29.61 -0.18
N ALA A 481 11.35 29.79 0.83
CA ALA A 481 11.22 30.87 1.81
C ALA A 481 11.33 32.27 1.18
N LEU A 482 12.30 32.47 0.26
CA LEU A 482 12.47 33.72 -0.47
C LEU A 482 11.27 34.02 -1.37
N VAL A 483 10.78 33.01 -2.09
CA VAL A 483 9.59 33.14 -2.94
C VAL A 483 8.35 33.45 -2.12
N THR A 484 8.15 32.78 -0.99
CA THR A 484 7.03 33.07 -0.08
C THR A 484 7.10 34.50 0.42
N LYS A 485 8.29 34.99 0.82
CA LYS A 485 8.49 36.38 1.26
C LYS A 485 8.25 37.40 0.14
N ALA A 486 8.59 37.05 -1.10
CA ALA A 486 8.41 37.92 -2.26
C ALA A 486 6.93 38.00 -2.68
N VAL A 487 6.22 36.86 -2.71
CA VAL A 487 4.89 36.75 -3.31
C VAL A 487 3.76 36.95 -2.30
N ILE A 488 3.82 36.30 -1.13
CA ILE A 488 2.72 36.31 -0.15
C ILE A 488 2.82 37.57 0.73
N PRO A 489 1.78 38.43 0.79
CA PRO A 489 1.76 39.59 1.66
C PRO A 489 1.95 39.25 3.14
N LYS A 490 2.72 40.08 3.88
CA LYS A 490 3.00 39.88 5.32
C LYS A 490 1.72 39.83 6.16
N ALA A 491 0.68 40.55 5.73
CA ALA A 491 -0.63 40.59 6.40
C ALA A 491 -1.27 39.20 6.56
N PHE A 492 -1.06 38.26 5.62
CA PHE A 492 -1.61 36.90 5.75
C PHE A 492 -1.07 36.13 6.95
N TRP A 493 0.16 36.42 7.37
CA TRP A 493 0.80 35.80 8.53
C TRP A 493 0.44 36.49 9.84
N GLY A 494 0.06 37.78 9.79
CA GLY A 494 -0.29 38.60 10.95
C GLY A 494 0.91 39.04 11.79
N SER A 495 1.82 38.12 12.12
CA SER A 495 3.04 38.38 12.89
C SER A 495 4.26 37.66 12.33
N GLU A 496 5.47 38.14 12.66
CA GLU A 496 6.72 37.45 12.32
C GLU A 496 6.82 36.08 13.00
N ALA A 497 6.30 35.93 14.23
CA ALA A 497 6.26 34.65 14.93
C ALA A 497 5.47 33.59 14.16
N ASN A 498 4.27 33.93 13.65
CA ASN A 498 3.47 33.04 12.80
C ASN A 498 4.20 32.70 11.50
N PHE A 499 4.89 33.67 10.89
CA PHE A 499 5.67 33.44 9.68
C PHE A 499 6.80 32.43 9.92
N GLN A 500 7.53 32.55 11.04
CA GLN A 500 8.58 31.59 11.43
C GLN A 500 8.02 30.19 11.70
N VAL A 501 6.84 30.07 12.33
CA VAL A 501 6.15 28.79 12.52
C VAL A 501 5.86 28.11 11.18
N ILE A 502 5.34 28.86 10.19
CA ILE A 502 5.06 28.32 8.86
C ILE A 502 6.34 27.94 8.13
N LEU A 503 7.40 28.76 8.20
CA LEU A 503 8.69 28.41 7.58
C LEU A 503 9.31 27.16 8.19
N ARG A 504 9.16 26.93 9.50
CA ARG A 504 9.56 25.67 10.15
C ARG A 504 8.83 24.48 9.52
N TYR A 505 7.52 24.58 9.31
CA TYR A 505 6.74 23.51 8.66
C TYR A 505 7.04 23.36 7.16
N VAL A 506 7.40 24.43 6.45
CA VAL A 506 7.92 24.35 5.07
C VAL A 506 9.22 23.55 5.04
N LYS A 507 10.15 23.82 5.97
CA LYS A 507 11.39 23.07 6.12
C LYS A 507 11.10 21.59 6.40
N GLU A 508 10.21 21.30 7.33
CA GLU A 508 9.78 19.92 7.63
C GLU A 508 9.15 19.23 6.41
N PHE A 509 8.27 19.92 5.68
CA PHE A 509 7.62 19.40 4.48
C PHE A 509 8.60 19.01 3.36
N ILE A 510 9.68 19.77 3.20
CA ILE A 510 10.78 19.47 2.25
C ILE A 510 11.65 18.32 2.77
N GLN A 511 11.96 18.30 4.07
CA GLN A 511 12.82 17.27 4.68
C GLN A 511 12.12 15.92 4.89
N CYS A 512 10.78 15.89 4.87
CA CYS A 512 10.01 14.67 5.04
C CYS A 512 10.38 13.60 4.02
N ARG A 513 10.47 12.35 4.49
CA ARG A 513 10.80 11.19 3.65
C ARG A 513 9.64 10.85 2.71
N ARG A 514 9.91 10.04 1.69
CA ARG A 514 8.96 9.75 0.60
C ARG A 514 7.53 9.40 1.03
N PHE A 515 7.39 8.50 2.00
CA PHE A 515 6.11 7.95 2.44
C PHE A 515 5.61 8.57 3.76
N GLU A 516 6.15 9.72 4.15
CA GLU A 516 5.71 10.44 5.34
C GLU A 516 4.51 11.33 5.02
N THR A 517 3.58 11.36 5.98
CA THR A 517 2.30 12.04 5.93
C THR A 517 2.34 13.21 6.91
N LEU A 518 1.89 14.37 6.44
CA LEU A 518 1.68 15.57 7.24
C LEU A 518 0.21 15.94 7.14
N THR A 519 -0.44 16.19 8.28
CA THR A 519 -1.84 16.62 8.32
C THR A 519 -1.93 18.13 8.47
N LEU A 520 -3.06 18.69 8.04
CA LEU A 520 -3.36 20.10 8.24
C LEU A 520 -3.34 20.47 9.73
N HIS A 521 -3.84 19.58 10.58
CA HIS A 521 -3.79 19.76 12.03
C HIS A 521 -2.37 19.95 12.57
N HIS A 522 -1.38 19.19 12.07
CA HIS A 522 0.01 19.28 12.51
C HIS A 522 0.64 20.63 12.14
N ILE A 523 0.34 21.15 10.97
CA ILE A 523 0.95 22.38 10.42
C ILE A 523 0.38 23.66 11.04
N ILE A 524 -0.87 23.61 11.53
CA ILE A 524 -1.51 24.76 12.17
C ILE A 524 -1.11 24.88 13.66
N GLN A 525 -0.44 23.87 14.24
CA GLN A 525 -0.04 23.93 15.64
C GLN A 525 0.90 25.12 15.92
N GLY A 526 0.55 25.89 16.96
CA GLY A 526 1.31 27.08 17.37
C GLY A 526 1.07 28.32 16.52
N PHE A 527 0.17 28.29 15.53
CA PHE A 527 -0.22 29.47 14.75
C PHE A 527 -1.28 30.29 15.52
N SER A 528 -1.00 31.57 15.75
CA SER A 528 -1.93 32.47 16.44
C SER A 528 -2.93 33.12 15.48
N THR A 529 -4.22 32.82 15.63
CA THR A 529 -5.31 33.43 14.85
C THR A 529 -5.64 34.85 15.28
N SER A 530 -5.31 35.25 16.52
CA SER A 530 -5.57 36.59 17.03
C SER A 530 -4.62 37.65 16.44
N ALA A 531 -3.44 37.23 15.97
CA ALA A 531 -2.49 38.12 15.32
C ALA A 531 -2.85 38.47 13.87
N CYS A 532 -3.85 37.81 13.26
CA CYS A 532 -4.22 37.99 11.86
C CYS A 532 -5.46 38.88 11.72
N GLU A 533 -5.25 40.15 11.36
CA GLU A 533 -6.34 41.13 11.21
C GLU A 533 -7.36 40.71 10.14
N TRP A 534 -6.90 40.14 9.02
CA TRP A 534 -7.75 39.70 7.91
C TRP A 534 -8.75 38.56 8.25
N LEU A 535 -8.55 37.87 9.39
CA LEU A 535 -9.49 36.85 9.88
C LEU A 535 -10.66 37.48 10.66
N MET A 536 -10.52 38.72 11.12
CA MET A 536 -11.48 39.41 11.95
C MET A 536 -12.73 39.84 11.14
N PRO A 537 -13.88 40.04 11.80
CA PRO A 537 -15.03 40.66 11.17
C PRO A 537 -14.68 42.08 10.66
N PRO A 538 -15.27 42.51 9.52
CA PRO A 538 -15.02 43.84 8.97
C PRO A 538 -15.42 44.94 9.95
N GLY A 539 -14.59 45.99 10.05
CA GLY A 539 -14.87 47.19 10.87
C GLY A 539 -14.42 47.14 12.33
N ILE A 540 -13.77 46.07 12.81
CA ILE A 540 -13.28 45.97 14.20
C ILE A 540 -11.73 45.90 14.22
N PRO A 541 -11.02 46.89 14.77
CA PRO A 541 -9.56 46.87 14.89
C PRO A 541 -9.05 45.80 15.87
N ALA A 542 -7.86 45.24 15.59
CA ALA A 542 -7.21 44.18 16.38
C ALA A 542 -7.08 44.48 17.88
N ARG A 543 -6.94 45.75 18.26
CA ARG A 543 -6.76 46.18 19.65
C ARG A 543 -8.04 46.18 20.49
N GLN A 544 -9.24 46.08 19.89
CA GLN A 544 -10.52 46.24 20.58
C GLN A 544 -11.22 44.91 20.98
N GLN A 545 -10.75 43.75 20.51
CA GLN A 545 -11.37 42.46 20.86
C GLN A 545 -10.65 41.75 22.01
N SER A 546 -11.04 42.05 23.24
CA SER A 546 -10.58 41.35 24.44
C SER A 546 -11.21 39.95 24.62
N ARG A 547 -12.38 39.71 24.02
CA ARG A 547 -13.12 38.42 24.08
C ARG A 547 -13.70 38.05 22.72
N VAL A 548 -13.37 36.85 22.24
CA VAL A 548 -13.85 36.29 20.96
C VAL A 548 -14.89 35.21 21.25
N SER A 549 -16.06 35.28 20.60
CA SER A 549 -17.08 34.24 20.72
C SER A 549 -16.60 32.92 20.11
N VAL A 550 -17.12 31.79 20.59
CA VAL A 550 -16.76 30.45 20.07
C VAL A 550 -17.07 30.37 18.56
N SER A 551 -18.19 30.91 18.12
CA SER A 551 -18.59 30.93 16.71
C SER A 551 -17.63 31.74 15.85
N ASP A 552 -17.15 32.89 16.33
CA ASP A 552 -16.17 33.69 15.61
C ASP A 552 -14.79 33.01 15.58
N ALA A 553 -14.34 32.46 16.70
CA ALA A 553 -13.08 31.72 16.80
C ALA A 553 -13.06 30.52 15.83
N LEU A 554 -14.16 29.76 15.75
CA LEU A 554 -14.31 28.66 14.80
C LEU A 554 -14.27 29.15 13.35
N LYS A 555 -14.92 30.28 13.04
CA LYS A 555 -14.92 30.82 11.67
C LYS A 555 -13.56 31.33 11.23
N ARG A 556 -12.81 31.99 12.12
CA ARG A 556 -11.40 32.40 11.88
C ARG A 556 -10.52 31.20 11.59
N ARG A 557 -10.65 30.15 12.40
CA ARG A 557 -9.93 28.90 12.21
C ARG A 557 -10.29 28.26 10.88
N GLU A 558 -11.57 28.28 10.49
CA GLU A 558 -12.01 27.73 9.22
C GLU A 558 -11.39 28.46 8.01
N LEU A 559 -11.30 29.79 8.02
CA LEU A 559 -10.65 30.57 6.96
C LEU A 559 -9.14 30.31 6.93
N LEU A 560 -8.49 30.24 8.10
CA LEU A 560 -7.06 29.91 8.20
C LEU A 560 -6.77 28.51 7.64
N GLU A 561 -7.60 27.51 7.99
CA GLU A 561 -7.45 26.14 7.51
C GLU A 561 -7.48 26.05 5.98
N GLU A 562 -8.39 26.79 5.33
CA GLU A 562 -8.46 26.86 3.87
C GLU A 562 -7.21 27.52 3.25
N PHE A 563 -6.78 28.65 3.82
CA PHE A 563 -5.59 29.36 3.34
C PHE A 563 -4.31 28.51 3.49
N ILE A 564 -4.09 27.90 4.65
CA ILE A 564 -2.90 27.07 4.91
C ILE A 564 -2.93 25.80 4.04
N PHE A 565 -4.10 25.19 3.84
CA PHE A 565 -4.23 24.08 2.91
C PHE A 565 -3.86 24.50 1.48
N TRP A 566 -4.41 25.59 0.97
CA TRP A 566 -4.06 26.13 -0.35
C TRP A 566 -2.56 26.46 -0.47
N TYR A 567 -1.98 27.08 0.55
CA TYR A 567 -0.57 27.44 0.56
C TYR A 567 0.35 26.22 0.41
N PHE A 568 0.11 25.13 1.15
CA PHE A 568 0.93 23.92 1.03
C PHE A 568 0.58 23.07 -0.21
N ASP A 569 -0.71 22.82 -0.47
CA ASP A 569 -1.17 21.90 -1.52
C ASP A 569 -1.08 22.50 -2.93
N SER A 570 -1.34 23.80 -3.08
CA SER A 570 -1.32 24.49 -4.38
C SER A 570 -0.04 25.30 -4.58
N PHE A 571 0.32 26.20 -3.66
CA PHE A 571 1.44 27.13 -3.88
C PHE A 571 2.81 26.45 -3.72
N VAL A 572 3.16 25.98 -2.51
CA VAL A 572 4.46 25.33 -2.23
C VAL A 572 4.66 24.09 -3.11
N SER A 573 3.62 23.27 -3.25
CA SER A 573 3.70 22.07 -4.08
C SER A 573 3.87 22.37 -5.57
N SER A 574 3.26 23.43 -6.11
CA SER A 574 3.47 23.84 -7.51
C SER A 574 4.89 24.38 -7.72
N LEU A 575 5.42 25.17 -6.78
CA LEU A 575 6.80 25.66 -6.82
C LEU A 575 7.80 24.50 -6.84
N LEU A 576 7.66 23.54 -5.94
CA LEU A 576 8.56 22.39 -5.87
C LEU A 576 8.51 21.55 -7.15
N LYS A 577 7.31 21.23 -7.66
CA LYS A 577 7.14 20.42 -8.87
C LYS A 577 7.70 21.06 -10.14
N THR A 578 7.52 22.38 -10.27
CA THR A 578 7.87 23.11 -11.49
C THR A 578 9.37 23.42 -11.56
N ASN A 579 10.05 23.57 -10.43
CA ASN A 579 11.47 23.93 -10.39
C ASN A 579 12.42 22.74 -10.19
N PHE A 580 11.95 21.68 -9.51
CA PHE A 580 12.77 20.53 -9.17
C PHE A 580 12.17 19.21 -9.63
N TYR A 581 13.02 18.31 -10.12
CA TYR A 581 12.75 16.89 -10.25
C TYR A 581 12.98 16.21 -8.89
N ILE A 582 11.91 15.72 -8.30
CA ILE A 582 11.91 15.14 -6.94
C ILE A 582 11.84 13.63 -7.03
N THR A 583 12.85 12.95 -6.51
CA THR A 583 13.00 11.49 -6.62
C THR A 583 13.64 10.88 -5.37
N GLU A 584 13.66 9.55 -5.32
CA GLU A 584 14.36 8.74 -4.33
C GLU A 584 15.28 7.76 -5.05
N THR A 585 16.31 7.28 -4.38
CA THR A 585 17.21 6.25 -4.90
C THR A 585 17.25 5.05 -3.97
N SER A 586 17.56 3.88 -4.51
CA SER A 586 17.75 2.67 -3.70
C SER A 586 18.87 2.83 -2.67
N ALA A 587 19.95 3.53 -3.02
CA ALA A 587 21.08 3.83 -2.16
C ALA A 587 20.68 4.64 -0.92
N PHE A 588 19.92 5.73 -1.10
CA PHE A 588 19.48 6.59 0.02
C PHE A 588 18.10 6.25 0.58
N ARG A 589 17.50 5.13 0.17
CA ARG A 589 16.25 4.56 0.71
C ARG A 589 15.06 5.52 0.56
N ASN A 590 14.47 6.00 1.66
CA ASN A 590 13.31 6.91 1.61
C ASN A 590 13.71 8.39 1.64
N ARG A 591 15.02 8.72 1.63
CA ARG A 591 15.50 10.09 1.52
C ARG A 591 15.06 10.67 0.18
N VAL A 592 14.52 11.88 0.22
CA VAL A 592 14.12 12.63 -0.98
C VAL A 592 15.33 13.41 -1.49
N LEU A 593 15.57 13.32 -2.80
CA LEU A 593 16.55 14.11 -3.53
C LEU A 593 15.83 15.11 -4.43
N TYR A 594 16.43 16.28 -4.57
CA TYR A 594 15.94 17.38 -5.40
C TYR A 594 16.98 17.68 -6.47
N PHE A 595 16.62 17.57 -7.73
CA PHE A 595 17.45 17.99 -8.85
C PHE A 595 16.77 19.16 -9.54
N ARG A 596 17.52 20.18 -9.98
CA ARG A 596 16.92 21.21 -10.86
C ARG A 596 16.48 20.54 -12.16
N HIS A 597 15.35 20.98 -12.73
CA HIS A 597 14.87 20.40 -14.00
C HIS A 597 15.84 20.60 -15.15
N ASP A 598 16.56 21.72 -15.18
CA ASP A 598 17.55 22.03 -16.21
C ASP A 598 18.70 21.02 -16.16
N ASP A 599 19.30 20.85 -14.97
CA ASP A 599 20.39 19.91 -14.70
C ASP A 599 19.96 18.47 -14.95
N TRP A 600 18.76 18.09 -14.49
CA TRP A 600 18.20 16.76 -14.70
C TRP A 600 18.00 16.43 -16.18
N LYS A 601 17.49 17.40 -16.96
CA LYS A 601 17.32 17.25 -18.42
C LYS A 601 18.67 17.07 -19.11
N ALA A 602 19.68 17.87 -18.75
CA ALA A 602 21.03 17.76 -19.30
C ALA A 602 21.68 16.41 -18.99
N MET A 603 21.62 15.96 -17.73
CA MET A 603 22.17 14.66 -17.31
C MET A 603 21.49 13.47 -17.98
N CYS A 604 20.19 13.55 -18.25
CA CYS A 604 19.42 12.44 -18.79
C CYS A 604 19.37 12.38 -20.33
N ALA A 605 19.65 13.48 -21.03
CA ALA A 605 19.54 13.57 -22.50
C ALA A 605 20.35 12.47 -23.25
N PRO A 606 21.67 12.34 -23.04
CA PRO A 606 22.48 11.31 -23.69
C PRO A 606 22.06 9.87 -23.32
N LEU A 607 21.53 9.65 -22.11
CA LEU A 607 21.00 8.35 -21.71
C LEU A 607 19.71 8.00 -22.47
N ILE A 608 18.85 8.99 -22.69
CA ILE A 608 17.63 8.83 -23.49
C ILE A 608 17.98 8.56 -24.95
N GLU A 609 18.99 9.25 -25.48
CA GLU A 609 19.48 9.04 -26.85
C GLU A 609 19.98 7.62 -27.06
N ARG A 610 20.83 7.10 -26.15
CA ARG A 610 21.31 5.71 -26.24
C ARG A 610 20.17 4.69 -26.11
N LEU A 611 19.21 4.93 -25.21
CA LEU A 611 18.03 4.08 -25.10
C LEU A 611 17.21 4.05 -26.41
N ALA A 612 17.14 5.19 -27.10
CA ALA A 612 16.46 5.33 -28.38
C ALA A 612 17.23 4.74 -29.57
N THR A 613 18.51 4.36 -29.42
CA THR A 613 19.28 3.69 -30.47
C THR A 613 19.40 2.19 -30.23
N SER A 614 19.49 1.72 -28.98
CA SER A 614 19.71 0.29 -28.68
C SER A 614 18.45 -0.52 -28.38
N THR A 615 17.52 0.03 -27.58
CA THR A 615 16.43 -0.74 -26.95
C THR A 615 15.05 -0.33 -27.44
N PHE A 616 14.91 0.94 -27.81
CA PHE A 616 13.66 1.54 -28.21
C PHE A 616 13.76 2.14 -29.60
N MET A 617 12.90 1.70 -30.52
CA MET A 617 12.78 2.28 -31.85
C MET A 617 11.78 3.45 -31.83
N LYS A 618 12.18 4.62 -32.33
CA LYS A 618 11.30 5.79 -32.41
C LYS A 618 10.16 5.53 -33.42
N MET A 619 8.94 5.93 -33.07
CA MET A 619 7.75 5.82 -33.93
C MET A 619 7.24 7.22 -34.31
N THR A 620 6.55 7.33 -35.44
CA THR A 620 5.79 8.55 -35.78
C THR A 620 4.54 8.68 -34.89
N GLU A 621 3.99 9.88 -34.76
CA GLU A 621 2.77 10.05 -33.95
C GLU A 621 1.57 9.38 -34.62
N GLU A 622 1.52 9.36 -35.96
CA GLU A 622 0.48 8.70 -36.75
C GLU A 622 0.49 7.18 -36.52
N GLU A 623 1.64 6.53 -36.68
CA GLU A 623 1.81 5.09 -36.45
C GLU A 623 1.43 4.70 -35.02
N ALA A 624 1.92 5.45 -34.03
CA ALA A 624 1.62 5.17 -32.63
C ALA A 624 0.12 5.30 -32.34
N ASN A 625 -0.54 6.31 -32.89
CA ASN A 625 -1.98 6.51 -32.69
C ASN A 625 -2.82 5.42 -33.37
N GLU A 626 -2.41 4.95 -34.55
CA GLU A 626 -3.11 3.87 -35.26
C GLU A 626 -3.02 2.54 -34.49
N VAL A 627 -1.82 2.16 -34.05
CA VAL A 627 -1.61 0.96 -33.22
C VAL A 627 -2.42 1.06 -31.91
N LEU A 628 -2.46 2.24 -31.28
CA LEU A 628 -3.22 2.46 -30.04
C LEU A 628 -4.74 2.42 -30.23
N ARG A 629 -5.26 2.65 -31.44
CA ARG A 629 -6.70 2.51 -31.76
C ARG A 629 -7.12 1.06 -31.93
N GLN A 630 -6.24 0.24 -32.49
CA GLN A 630 -6.54 -1.15 -32.84
C GLN A 630 -6.49 -2.12 -31.64
N ARG A 631 -5.91 -1.70 -30.51
CA ARG A 631 -5.58 -2.61 -29.40
C ARG A 631 -6.06 -2.14 -28.03
N ARG A 632 -6.09 -3.07 -27.07
CA ARG A 632 -6.48 -2.78 -25.67
C ARG A 632 -5.32 -2.25 -24.83
N LEU A 633 -4.08 -2.62 -25.13
CA LEU A 633 -2.92 -2.11 -24.40
C LEU A 633 -2.64 -0.66 -24.80
N GLY A 634 -2.65 0.23 -23.82
CA GLY A 634 -2.23 1.61 -24.03
C GLY A 634 -0.72 1.73 -24.24
N PHE A 635 -0.22 2.93 -23.97
CA PHE A 635 1.21 3.20 -23.85
C PHE A 635 1.57 3.54 -22.42
N SER A 636 2.85 3.43 -22.13
CA SER A 636 3.42 3.66 -20.81
C SER A 636 4.42 4.80 -20.83
N PHE A 637 4.89 5.21 -19.65
CA PHE A 637 5.85 6.30 -19.55
C PHE A 637 7.15 5.79 -18.92
N VAL A 638 8.28 6.18 -19.51
CA VAL A 638 9.58 5.93 -18.89
C VAL A 638 9.76 6.90 -17.73
N ARG A 639 10.17 6.33 -16.60
CA ARG A 639 10.61 7.03 -15.41
C ARG A 639 12.08 6.67 -15.19
N LEU A 640 12.89 7.70 -15.04
CA LEU A 640 14.31 7.59 -14.78
C LEU A 640 14.57 7.60 -13.27
N LEU A 641 15.28 6.61 -12.77
CA LEU A 641 15.67 6.49 -11.37
C LEU A 641 17.18 6.60 -11.22
N PRO A 642 17.71 7.59 -10.47
CA PRO A 642 19.14 7.66 -10.25
C PRO A 642 19.64 6.43 -9.47
N LYS A 643 20.79 5.90 -9.89
CA LYS A 643 21.60 4.93 -9.14
C LYS A 643 22.81 5.65 -8.51
N GLU A 644 23.70 4.91 -7.86
CA GLU A 644 24.97 5.48 -7.36
C GLU A 644 25.83 6.00 -8.52
N THR A 645 25.93 5.20 -9.58
CA THR A 645 26.46 5.57 -10.89
C THR A 645 25.39 5.25 -11.95
N GLY A 646 25.09 6.19 -12.84
CA GLY A 646 24.06 6.04 -13.88
C GLY A 646 22.60 6.16 -13.41
N VAL A 647 21.68 5.77 -14.31
CA VAL A 647 20.23 5.87 -14.14
C VAL A 647 19.55 4.58 -14.60
N ARG A 648 18.52 4.12 -13.88
CA ARG A 648 17.66 3.00 -14.27
C ARG A 648 16.37 3.51 -14.94
N PRO A 649 16.08 3.15 -16.19
CA PRO A 649 14.76 3.36 -16.76
C PRO A 649 13.76 2.35 -16.18
N ILE A 650 12.58 2.82 -15.79
CA ILE A 650 11.45 2.00 -15.37
C ILE A 650 10.20 2.44 -16.13
N VAL A 651 9.45 1.48 -16.65
CA VAL A 651 8.22 1.71 -17.39
C VAL A 651 7.03 1.72 -16.43
N ASN A 652 6.33 2.85 -16.33
CA ASN A 652 5.17 2.96 -15.44
C ASN A 652 3.89 2.45 -16.10
N LEU A 653 3.59 1.16 -15.88
CA LEU A 653 2.41 0.45 -16.39
C LEU A 653 1.18 0.50 -15.47
N ARG A 654 1.26 1.23 -14.35
CA ARG A 654 0.15 1.39 -13.38
C ARG A 654 -0.71 2.61 -13.63
N ARG A 655 -0.28 3.53 -14.50
CA ARG A 655 -1.06 4.73 -14.81
C ARG A 655 -2.33 4.32 -15.56
N ARG A 656 -3.47 4.78 -15.05
CA ARG A 656 -4.77 4.61 -15.72
C ARG A 656 -4.96 5.75 -16.70
N LYS A 657 -5.52 5.44 -17.86
CA LYS A 657 -6.04 6.43 -18.80
C LYS A 657 -7.48 6.05 -19.14
N PRO A 658 -8.36 7.04 -19.35
CA PRO A 658 -9.68 6.77 -19.88
C PRO A 658 -9.50 6.22 -21.30
N ILE A 659 -9.87 4.96 -21.50
CA ILE A 659 -10.05 4.39 -22.83
C ILE A 659 -11.51 4.67 -23.20
N GLN A 660 -11.72 5.40 -24.30
CA GLN A 660 -13.06 5.57 -24.86
C GLN A 660 -13.34 4.33 -25.74
N THR A 661 -14.21 3.46 -25.23
CA THR A 661 -14.76 2.34 -26.01
C THR A 661 -16.28 2.42 -25.91
N LEU A 662 -16.95 2.59 -27.05
CA LEU A 662 -18.40 2.40 -27.24
C LEU A 662 -19.28 2.91 -26.07
N GLY A 663 -19.14 4.20 -25.71
CA GLY A 663 -20.01 4.86 -24.72
C GLY A 663 -19.69 4.61 -23.24
N HIS A 664 -18.74 3.73 -22.89
CA HIS A 664 -18.28 3.52 -21.52
C HIS A 664 -16.78 3.87 -21.36
N THR A 665 -16.49 4.90 -20.57
CA THR A 665 -15.11 5.23 -20.15
C THR A 665 -14.64 4.24 -19.09
N SER A 666 -13.85 3.25 -19.49
CA SER A 666 -13.17 2.33 -18.57
C SER A 666 -11.72 2.80 -18.36
N GLU A 667 -11.35 3.10 -17.12
CA GLU A 667 -9.99 3.49 -16.75
C GLU A 667 -9.20 2.27 -16.27
N GLN A 668 -8.62 1.51 -17.20
CA GLN A 668 -7.75 0.38 -16.87
C GLN A 668 -6.28 0.72 -17.10
N SER A 669 -5.42 0.31 -16.18
CA SER A 669 -3.97 0.31 -16.39
C SER A 669 -3.54 -0.96 -17.14
N ILE A 670 -2.42 -0.92 -17.86
CA ILE A 670 -1.86 -2.12 -18.53
C ILE A 670 -1.69 -3.28 -17.54
N ASN A 671 -1.18 -3.02 -16.33
CA ASN A 671 -1.06 -4.04 -15.28
C ASN A 671 -2.41 -4.59 -14.77
N GLN A 672 -3.55 -3.95 -15.04
CA GLN A 672 -4.88 -4.49 -14.74
C GLN A 672 -5.37 -5.42 -15.85
N ILE A 673 -5.07 -5.08 -17.11
CA ILE A 673 -5.37 -5.92 -18.28
C ILE A 673 -4.57 -7.23 -18.18
N LEU A 674 -3.28 -7.14 -17.85
CA LEU A 674 -2.38 -8.30 -17.70
C LEU A 674 -2.64 -9.18 -16.46
N GLN A 675 -3.63 -8.86 -15.61
CA GLN A 675 -3.89 -9.65 -14.39
C GLN A 675 -4.25 -11.10 -14.70
N ALA A 676 -5.06 -11.33 -15.74
CA ALA A 676 -5.45 -12.69 -16.13
C ALA A 676 -4.21 -13.52 -16.49
N ALA A 677 -3.35 -12.99 -17.39
CA ALA A 677 -2.08 -13.61 -17.74
C ALA A 677 -1.18 -13.85 -16.52
N PHE A 678 -1.09 -12.89 -15.59
CA PHE A 678 -0.30 -13.05 -14.35
C PHE A 678 -0.80 -14.22 -13.50
N HIS A 679 -2.12 -14.36 -13.33
CA HIS A 679 -2.70 -15.44 -12.54
C HIS A 679 -2.51 -16.81 -13.20
N ILE A 680 -2.63 -16.88 -14.53
CA ILE A 680 -2.41 -18.11 -15.31
C ILE A 680 -0.94 -18.54 -15.22
N LEU A 681 0.01 -17.63 -15.49
CA LEU A 681 1.44 -17.93 -15.34
C LEU A 681 1.80 -18.29 -13.88
N SER A 682 1.13 -17.69 -12.90
CA SER A 682 1.30 -18.05 -11.49
C SER A 682 0.75 -19.43 -11.14
N TYR A 683 -0.29 -19.89 -11.84
CA TYR A 683 -0.83 -21.24 -11.72
C TYR A 683 0.14 -22.26 -12.34
N GLU A 684 0.62 -22.02 -13.56
CA GLU A 684 1.63 -22.88 -14.21
C GLU A 684 2.90 -23.02 -13.39
N LYS A 685 3.32 -21.92 -12.74
CA LYS A 685 4.43 -21.90 -11.79
C LYS A 685 4.23 -22.89 -10.63
N GLN A 686 3.01 -23.00 -10.11
CA GLN A 686 2.68 -23.89 -8.99
C GLN A 686 2.54 -25.34 -9.45
N ARG A 687 1.98 -25.56 -10.64
CA ARG A 687 1.77 -26.90 -11.22
C ARG A 687 3.08 -27.56 -11.66
N TYR A 688 3.99 -26.81 -12.29
CA TYR A 688 5.26 -27.31 -12.79
C TYR A 688 6.48 -26.53 -12.25
N PRO A 689 6.82 -26.66 -10.94
CA PRO A 689 7.93 -25.91 -10.35
C PRO A 689 9.29 -26.16 -11.01
N HIS A 690 9.52 -27.35 -11.57
CA HIS A 690 10.77 -27.72 -12.23
C HIS A 690 11.09 -26.86 -13.46
N ARG A 691 10.08 -26.28 -14.12
CA ARG A 691 10.27 -25.37 -15.27
C ARG A 691 10.94 -24.03 -14.89
N LEU A 692 11.02 -23.71 -13.60
CA LEU A 692 11.67 -22.51 -13.09
C LEU A 692 13.17 -22.71 -12.81
N GLY A 693 13.66 -23.94 -12.94
CA GLY A 693 15.05 -24.31 -12.67
C GLY A 693 15.54 -23.90 -11.27
N ALA A 694 16.64 -23.16 -11.24
CA ALA A 694 17.28 -22.69 -10.02
C ALA A 694 16.54 -21.52 -9.34
N SER A 695 15.50 -20.96 -9.96
CA SER A 695 14.83 -19.75 -9.49
C SER A 695 14.26 -19.87 -8.08
N VAL A 696 14.49 -18.84 -7.27
CA VAL A 696 13.94 -18.67 -5.92
C VAL A 696 13.23 -17.32 -5.83
N PHE A 697 11.95 -17.33 -5.46
CA PHE A 697 11.13 -16.11 -5.37
C PHE A 697 11.01 -15.55 -3.95
N SER A 698 11.45 -16.31 -2.95
CA SER A 698 11.30 -15.95 -1.54
C SER A 698 12.45 -16.48 -0.69
N SER A 699 12.69 -15.84 0.45
CA SER A 699 13.66 -16.36 1.43
C SER A 699 13.27 -17.74 1.97
N ASP A 700 11.99 -18.12 1.90
CA ASP A 700 11.54 -19.44 2.34
C ASP A 700 12.00 -20.51 1.32
N ASN A 701 11.99 -20.21 0.01
CA ASN A 701 12.55 -21.09 -1.03
C ASN A 701 14.09 -21.22 -0.90
N VAL A 702 14.78 -20.12 -0.61
CA VAL A 702 16.24 -20.13 -0.36
C VAL A 702 16.55 -21.04 0.82
N TYR A 703 15.81 -20.86 1.92
CA TYR A 703 15.94 -21.69 3.12
C TYR A 703 15.73 -23.17 2.84
N SER A 704 14.63 -23.55 2.17
CA SER A 704 14.36 -24.96 1.85
C SER A 704 15.51 -25.58 1.04
N LYS A 705 15.94 -24.93 -0.06
CA LYS A 705 17.03 -25.46 -0.90
C LYS A 705 18.36 -25.55 -0.15
N LEU A 706 18.73 -24.55 0.67
CA LEU A 706 19.97 -24.59 1.46
C LEU A 706 19.93 -25.64 2.57
N LYS A 707 18.78 -25.81 3.23
CA LYS A 707 18.58 -26.84 4.26
C LYS A 707 18.67 -28.24 3.65
N ASP A 708 18.01 -28.46 2.52
CA ASP A 708 18.05 -29.74 1.80
C ASP A 708 19.46 -30.03 1.25
N PHE A 709 20.19 -29.01 0.82
CA PHE A 709 21.60 -29.18 0.43
C PHE A 709 22.46 -29.57 1.64
N LYS A 710 22.37 -28.83 2.75
CA LYS A 710 23.15 -29.09 3.97
C LYS A 710 22.86 -30.47 4.58
N SER A 711 21.64 -30.99 4.47
CA SER A 711 21.28 -32.32 4.99
C SER A 711 21.85 -33.47 4.16
N ARG A 712 22.11 -33.25 2.87
CA ARG A 712 22.69 -34.27 1.97
C ARG A 712 24.22 -34.30 1.96
N LEU A 713 24.88 -33.25 2.46
CA LEU A 713 26.34 -33.17 2.48
C LEU A 713 26.95 -34.20 3.46
N PRO A 714 28.01 -34.92 3.06
CA PRO A 714 28.71 -35.84 3.94
C PRO A 714 29.37 -35.08 5.10
N ARG A 715 29.42 -35.71 6.27
CA ARG A 715 30.10 -35.16 7.45
C ARG A 715 31.49 -35.79 7.57
N GLN A 716 32.50 -34.98 7.82
CA GLN A 716 33.84 -35.47 8.14
C GLN A 716 33.83 -36.13 9.54
N SER A 717 34.88 -36.90 9.86
CA SER A 717 35.04 -37.60 11.14
C SER A 717 34.95 -36.68 12.39
N ASN A 718 35.22 -35.39 12.22
CA ASN A 718 35.10 -34.36 13.25
C ASN A 718 33.74 -33.63 13.28
N GLY A 719 32.74 -34.11 12.52
CA GLY A 719 31.41 -33.51 12.38
C GLY A 719 31.32 -32.27 11.47
N LYS A 720 32.44 -31.79 10.92
CA LYS A 720 32.48 -30.61 10.05
C LYS A 720 32.03 -30.94 8.63
N LEU A 721 31.55 -29.92 7.92
CA LEU A 721 31.27 -30.03 6.49
C LEU A 721 32.59 -30.06 5.70
N PRO A 722 32.58 -30.70 4.51
CA PRO A 722 33.70 -30.61 3.57
C PRO A 722 33.95 -29.16 3.13
N PRO A 723 35.13 -28.87 2.55
CA PRO A 723 35.38 -27.58 1.92
C PRO A 723 34.32 -27.28 0.85
N LEU A 724 33.76 -26.07 0.89
CA LEU A 724 32.74 -25.60 -0.03
C LEU A 724 33.27 -24.45 -0.88
N TYR A 725 32.95 -24.49 -2.17
CA TYR A 725 33.32 -23.48 -3.15
C TYR A 725 32.08 -22.71 -3.57
N PHE A 726 32.15 -21.39 -3.47
CA PHE A 726 31.08 -20.45 -3.73
C PHE A 726 31.41 -19.64 -4.96
N VAL A 727 30.44 -19.54 -5.87
CA VAL A 727 30.48 -18.69 -7.05
C VAL A 727 29.21 -17.86 -7.09
N LYS A 728 29.36 -16.54 -7.07
CA LYS A 728 28.29 -15.59 -7.34
C LYS A 728 28.56 -14.89 -8.66
N VAL A 729 27.55 -14.85 -9.51
CA VAL A 729 27.57 -14.12 -10.78
C VAL A 729 26.28 -13.31 -10.94
N ASP A 730 26.39 -12.14 -11.55
CA ASP A 730 25.30 -11.19 -11.80
C ASP A 730 25.09 -11.07 -13.31
N VAL A 731 23.89 -11.39 -13.80
CA VAL A 731 23.55 -11.28 -15.21
C VAL A 731 23.32 -9.82 -15.57
N GLN A 732 24.03 -9.35 -16.60
CA GLN A 732 23.94 -7.97 -17.10
C GLN A 732 22.56 -7.71 -17.67
N ALA A 733 21.92 -6.64 -17.17
CA ALA A 733 20.68 -6.09 -17.73
C ALA A 733 19.61 -7.15 -18.07
N CYS A 734 19.41 -8.11 -17.16
CA CYS A 734 18.68 -9.36 -17.42
C CYS A 734 17.26 -9.22 -18.01
N PHE A 735 16.59 -8.07 -17.84
CA PHE A 735 15.28 -7.83 -18.46
C PHE A 735 15.42 -7.21 -19.84
N ASP A 736 16.45 -6.38 -20.04
CA ASP A 736 16.63 -5.57 -21.25
C ASP A 736 17.34 -6.38 -22.35
N THR A 737 17.96 -7.52 -22.03
CA THR A 737 18.66 -8.40 -22.97
C THR A 737 17.88 -9.66 -23.35
N ILE A 738 16.70 -9.90 -22.76
CA ILE A 738 15.89 -11.08 -23.10
C ILE A 738 15.51 -11.05 -24.59
N GLU A 739 15.82 -12.15 -25.27
CA GLU A 739 15.42 -12.37 -26.65
C GLU A 739 13.92 -12.73 -26.68
N GLN A 740 13.14 -11.93 -27.40
CA GLN A 740 11.68 -11.95 -27.33
C GLN A 740 11.08 -13.16 -28.06
N THR A 741 11.65 -13.58 -29.19
CA THR A 741 11.09 -14.67 -30.00
C THR A 741 11.16 -16.00 -29.26
N LYS A 742 12.31 -16.31 -28.66
CA LYS A 742 12.53 -17.47 -27.81
C LYS A 742 11.68 -17.44 -26.55
N LEU A 743 11.48 -16.27 -25.94
CA LEU A 743 10.56 -16.13 -24.81
C LEU A 743 9.14 -16.53 -25.21
N LEU A 744 8.66 -16.11 -26.38
CA LEU A 744 7.33 -16.47 -26.87
C LEU A 744 7.19 -17.97 -27.14
N ASP A 745 8.21 -18.62 -27.69
CA ASP A 745 8.21 -20.07 -27.89
C ASP A 745 8.08 -20.83 -26.57
N ILE A 746 8.86 -20.43 -25.55
CA ILE A 746 8.75 -20.99 -24.20
C ILE A 746 7.33 -20.78 -23.64
N LEU A 747 6.70 -19.63 -23.87
CA LEU A 747 5.35 -19.35 -23.37
C LEU A 747 4.27 -20.17 -24.07
N ARG A 748 4.42 -20.45 -25.37
CA ARG A 748 3.51 -21.31 -26.15
C ARG A 748 3.49 -22.74 -25.62
N GLU A 749 4.65 -23.26 -25.22
CA GLU A 749 4.78 -24.57 -24.57
C GLU A 749 4.39 -24.56 -23.08
N LEU A 750 4.51 -23.40 -22.42
CA LEU A 750 4.24 -23.26 -21.00
C LEU A 750 2.76 -23.37 -20.67
N ILE A 751 1.91 -22.65 -21.42
CA ILE A 751 0.47 -22.58 -21.17
C ILE A 751 -0.20 -23.81 -21.80
N SER A 752 -0.52 -24.82 -21.00
CA SER A 752 -1.05 -26.09 -21.48
C SER A 752 -2.55 -26.05 -21.75
N GLU A 753 -3.35 -25.52 -20.82
CA GLU A 753 -4.81 -25.62 -20.88
C GLU A 753 -5.42 -24.65 -21.90
N ASP A 754 -6.49 -25.07 -22.58
CA ASP A 754 -7.18 -24.24 -23.57
C ASP A 754 -8.06 -23.15 -22.93
N LEU A 755 -8.58 -23.43 -21.74
CA LEU A 755 -9.45 -22.54 -20.99
C LEU A 755 -9.00 -22.45 -19.52
N TYR A 756 -8.89 -21.23 -19.00
CA TYR A 756 -8.64 -20.99 -17.58
C TYR A 756 -9.78 -20.18 -16.95
N MET A 757 -10.17 -20.55 -15.74
CA MET A 757 -11.08 -19.80 -14.88
C MET A 757 -10.28 -19.04 -13.81
N THR A 758 -10.53 -17.74 -13.64
CA THR A 758 -9.92 -16.97 -12.54
C THR A 758 -10.86 -16.92 -11.34
N GLN A 759 -10.73 -17.88 -10.43
CA GLN A 759 -11.44 -17.89 -9.16
C GLN A 759 -11.10 -16.65 -8.31
N ARG A 760 -12.11 -16.03 -7.69
CA ARG A 760 -11.96 -14.80 -6.88
C ARG A 760 -12.66 -14.94 -5.55
N TYR A 761 -11.98 -14.56 -4.47
CA TYR A 761 -12.57 -14.61 -3.13
C TYR A 761 -11.98 -13.53 -2.22
N GLY A 762 -12.74 -13.14 -1.20
CA GLY A 762 -12.35 -12.22 -0.14
C GLY A 762 -11.75 -12.94 1.07
N GLN A 763 -10.70 -12.35 1.65
CA GLN A 763 -10.16 -12.70 2.95
C GLN A 763 -10.29 -11.49 3.89
N VAL A 764 -10.92 -11.69 5.05
CA VAL A 764 -11.00 -10.70 6.14
C VAL A 764 -10.23 -11.25 7.33
N GLN A 765 -9.24 -10.50 7.84
CA GLN A 765 -8.38 -10.91 8.94
C GLN A 765 -8.17 -9.77 9.93
N ALA A 766 -8.12 -10.07 11.23
CA ALA A 766 -7.65 -9.14 12.25
C ALA A 766 -6.12 -9.19 12.34
N VAL A 767 -5.45 -8.12 11.91
CA VAL A 767 -3.99 -7.96 12.06
C VAL A 767 -3.74 -6.83 13.05
N THR A 768 -3.17 -7.15 14.21
CA THR A 768 -2.77 -6.17 15.24
C THR A 768 -3.91 -5.21 15.64
N GLY A 769 -5.14 -5.72 15.78
CA GLY A 769 -6.32 -4.94 16.16
C GLY A 769 -6.98 -4.14 15.03
N ARG A 770 -6.52 -4.26 13.77
CA ARG A 770 -7.21 -3.71 12.59
C ARG A 770 -7.72 -4.81 11.68
N ILE A 771 -8.90 -4.58 11.12
CA ILE A 771 -9.48 -5.49 10.13
C ILE A 771 -8.87 -5.20 8.76
N LYS A 772 -8.10 -6.17 8.25
CA LYS A 772 -7.53 -6.16 6.91
C LYS A 772 -8.45 -6.95 5.98
N ARG A 773 -8.84 -6.32 4.87
CA ARG A 773 -9.65 -6.90 3.79
C ARG A 773 -8.78 -7.07 2.56
N GLN A 774 -8.77 -8.25 1.95
CA GLN A 774 -7.96 -8.53 0.76
C GLN A 774 -8.75 -9.40 -0.22
N PHE A 775 -8.77 -9.01 -1.49
CA PHE A 775 -9.26 -9.86 -2.57
C PHE A 775 -8.12 -10.69 -3.12
N ILE A 776 -8.33 -12.00 -3.21
CA ILE A 776 -7.41 -12.96 -3.80
C ILE A 776 -8.01 -13.46 -5.10
N LYS A 777 -7.15 -13.65 -6.08
CA LYS A 777 -7.48 -14.19 -7.39
C LYS A 777 -6.51 -15.34 -7.70
N LYS A 778 -7.04 -16.46 -8.18
CA LYS A 778 -6.27 -17.66 -8.54
C LYS A 778 -6.81 -18.18 -9.86
N ALA A 779 -5.92 -18.51 -10.80
CA ALA A 779 -6.32 -19.21 -12.01
C ALA A 779 -6.39 -20.72 -11.72
N VAL A 780 -7.34 -21.40 -12.35
CA VAL A 780 -7.52 -22.85 -12.40
C VAL A 780 -7.96 -23.24 -13.81
N PRO A 781 -7.82 -24.51 -14.23
CA PRO A 781 -8.38 -24.98 -15.50
C PRO A 781 -9.89 -24.71 -15.57
N GLY A 782 -10.39 -24.42 -16.77
CA GLY A 782 -11.80 -24.04 -16.99
C GLY A 782 -12.79 -25.14 -16.64
N ASP A 783 -12.36 -26.40 -16.75
CA ASP A 783 -13.17 -27.58 -16.48
C ASP A 783 -13.18 -27.96 -15.00
N GLU A 784 -12.27 -27.39 -14.21
CA GLU A 784 -12.22 -27.59 -12.76
C GLU A 784 -13.04 -26.48 -12.08
N HIS A 785 -14.22 -26.83 -11.55
CA HIS A 785 -15.00 -25.98 -10.66
C HIS A 785 -14.81 -26.42 -9.20
N PRO A 786 -13.68 -26.09 -8.54
CA PRO A 786 -13.43 -26.54 -7.18
C PRO A 786 -14.48 -25.96 -6.23
N HIS A 787 -15.06 -26.83 -5.40
CA HIS A 787 -16.05 -26.43 -4.42
C HIS A 787 -15.43 -25.48 -3.39
N PHE A 788 -15.90 -24.22 -3.34
CA PHE A 788 -15.20 -23.16 -2.60
C PHE A 788 -15.10 -23.46 -1.10
N LEU A 789 -16.11 -24.07 -0.49
CA LEU A 789 -16.08 -24.41 0.94
C LEU A 789 -14.95 -25.40 1.28
N ALA A 790 -14.69 -26.39 0.40
CA ALA A 790 -13.61 -27.35 0.59
C ALA A 790 -12.25 -26.68 0.42
N TYR A 791 -12.13 -25.81 -0.59
CA TYR A 791 -10.93 -25.02 -0.80
C TYR A 791 -10.67 -24.03 0.35
N ALA A 792 -11.71 -23.39 0.90
CA ALA A 792 -11.60 -22.53 2.07
C ALA A 792 -11.15 -23.32 3.32
N ALA A 793 -11.58 -24.57 3.47
CA ALA A 793 -11.11 -25.46 4.53
C ALA A 793 -9.63 -25.84 4.37
N GLU A 794 -9.16 -26.11 3.15
CA GLU A 794 -7.74 -26.32 2.84
C GLU A 794 -6.91 -25.08 3.19
N LEU A 795 -7.37 -23.89 2.77
CA LEU A 795 -6.74 -22.61 3.12
C LEU A 795 -6.73 -22.37 4.63
N ALA A 796 -7.79 -22.75 5.32
CA ALA A 796 -7.89 -22.69 6.78
C ALA A 796 -6.91 -23.64 7.48
N GLY A 797 -6.39 -24.68 6.82
CA GLY A 797 -5.29 -25.50 7.33
C GLY A 797 -4.00 -24.71 7.53
N ALA A 798 -3.73 -23.75 6.64
CA ALA A 798 -2.57 -22.86 6.70
C ALA A 798 -2.87 -21.55 7.44
N LEU A 799 -4.03 -20.94 7.23
CA LEU A 799 -4.42 -19.64 7.79
C LEU A 799 -5.10 -19.81 9.16
N ARG A 800 -5.19 -18.72 9.94
CA ARG A 800 -5.89 -18.71 11.23
C ARG A 800 -6.75 -17.47 11.34
N HIS A 801 -7.87 -17.55 12.05
CA HIS A 801 -8.75 -16.42 12.35
C HIS A 801 -9.10 -15.57 11.11
N THR A 802 -9.43 -16.23 10.02
CA THR A 802 -9.73 -15.60 8.72
C THR A 802 -11.17 -15.88 8.33
N ILE A 803 -11.88 -14.88 7.83
CA ILE A 803 -13.21 -15.03 7.23
C ILE A 803 -13.04 -15.05 5.71
N PHE A 804 -13.49 -16.14 5.08
CA PHE A 804 -13.48 -16.33 3.63
C PHE A 804 -14.85 -16.03 3.04
N VAL A 805 -14.87 -15.38 1.88
CA VAL A 805 -16.10 -14.98 1.18
C VAL A 805 -15.92 -15.23 -0.31
N ASP A 806 -16.76 -16.07 -0.90
CA ASP A 806 -16.71 -16.35 -2.34
C ASP A 806 -17.26 -15.16 -3.16
N GLN A 807 -16.75 -14.97 -4.39
CA GLN A 807 -17.39 -14.09 -5.38
C GLN A 807 -18.30 -14.83 -6.35
N VAL A 808 -18.26 -16.17 -6.39
CA VAL A 808 -19.11 -17.08 -7.17
C VAL A 808 -18.98 -16.94 -8.70
N VAL A 809 -19.07 -15.72 -9.22
CA VAL A 809 -18.97 -15.42 -10.65
C VAL A 809 -17.50 -15.16 -11.01
N TYR A 810 -16.95 -16.07 -11.80
CA TYR A 810 -15.54 -16.04 -12.20
C TYR A 810 -15.41 -15.77 -13.71
N PRO A 811 -14.47 -14.91 -14.14
CA PRO A 811 -14.18 -14.75 -15.54
C PRO A 811 -13.34 -15.92 -16.07
N TYR A 812 -13.57 -16.24 -17.34
CA TYR A 812 -12.80 -17.21 -18.10
C TYR A 812 -11.85 -16.48 -19.05
N SER A 813 -10.76 -17.15 -19.43
CA SER A 813 -9.78 -16.64 -20.38
C SER A 813 -9.28 -17.79 -21.23
N GLN A 814 -9.31 -17.61 -22.54
CA GLN A 814 -8.84 -18.63 -23.49
C GLN A 814 -7.33 -18.53 -23.69
N LYS A 815 -6.68 -19.67 -23.95
CA LYS A 815 -5.25 -19.73 -24.26
C LYS A 815 -4.83 -18.81 -25.39
N ARG A 816 -5.58 -18.81 -26.50
CA ARG A 816 -5.30 -17.95 -27.67
C ARG A 816 -5.32 -16.46 -27.33
N GLU A 817 -6.31 -16.02 -26.56
CA GLU A 817 -6.43 -14.62 -26.13
C GLU A 817 -5.26 -14.20 -25.23
N ILE A 818 -4.85 -15.08 -24.32
CA ILE A 818 -3.76 -14.81 -23.39
C ILE A 818 -2.39 -14.82 -24.09
N LEU A 819 -2.15 -15.76 -25.01
CA LEU A 819 -0.93 -15.78 -25.81
C LEU A 819 -0.84 -14.54 -26.71
N SER A 820 -1.93 -14.15 -27.38
CA SER A 820 -1.97 -12.91 -28.17
C SER A 820 -1.71 -11.67 -27.30
N LEU A 821 -2.27 -11.62 -26.08
CA LEU A 821 -2.01 -10.53 -25.15
C LEU A 821 -0.56 -10.49 -24.65
N LEU A 822 0.05 -11.67 -24.42
CA LEU A 822 1.45 -11.79 -24.00
C LEU A 822 2.39 -11.36 -25.15
N GLU A 823 2.11 -11.80 -26.37
CA GLU A 823 2.83 -11.43 -27.58
C GLU A 823 2.78 -9.92 -27.78
N GLU A 824 1.59 -9.32 -27.82
CA GLU A 824 1.40 -7.87 -27.92
C GLU A 824 2.15 -7.10 -26.80
N HIS A 825 2.15 -7.63 -25.57
CA HIS A 825 2.84 -7.00 -24.44
C HIS A 825 4.36 -7.07 -24.54
N ILE A 826 4.92 -8.12 -25.15
CA ILE A 826 6.36 -8.35 -25.25
C ILE A 826 6.92 -7.60 -26.47
N THR A 827 6.32 -7.76 -27.65
CA THR A 827 6.86 -7.26 -28.93
C THR A 827 6.41 -5.85 -29.27
N GLU A 828 5.17 -5.48 -28.90
CA GLU A 828 4.56 -4.20 -29.27
C GLU A 828 4.43 -3.24 -28.06
N ASN A 829 5.34 -3.33 -27.09
CA ASN A 829 5.32 -2.43 -25.95
C ASN A 829 5.68 -0.98 -26.35
N ILE A 830 4.71 -0.06 -26.25
CA ILE A 830 4.88 1.36 -26.57
C ILE A 830 5.17 2.16 -25.30
N VAL A 831 6.25 2.93 -25.35
CA VAL A 831 6.67 3.86 -24.29
C VAL A 831 6.70 5.30 -24.81
N LYS A 832 6.31 6.27 -23.98
CA LYS A 832 6.39 7.70 -24.28
C LYS A 832 7.48 8.37 -23.46
N ILE A 833 8.52 8.85 -24.14
CA ILE A 833 9.65 9.60 -23.56
C ILE A 833 9.56 11.04 -24.05
N GLY A 834 9.37 11.99 -23.13
CA GLY A 834 9.09 13.38 -23.51
C GLY A 834 7.78 13.49 -24.32
N SER A 835 7.88 14.08 -25.52
CA SER A 835 6.80 14.21 -26.50
C SER A 835 6.68 13.01 -27.45
N HIS A 836 7.74 12.21 -27.63
CA HIS A 836 7.82 11.19 -28.67
C HIS A 836 7.43 9.79 -28.19
N TYR A 837 6.95 8.96 -29.12
CA TYR A 837 6.63 7.55 -28.91
C TYR A 837 7.78 6.66 -29.38
N TYR A 838 7.97 5.55 -28.67
CA TYR A 838 8.96 4.54 -29.00
C TYR A 838 8.40 3.13 -28.75
N ARG A 839 8.81 2.17 -29.57
CA ARG A 839 8.54 0.74 -29.41
C ARG A 839 9.76 0.03 -28.81
N GLN A 840 9.55 -0.81 -27.81
CA GLN A 840 10.61 -1.67 -27.28
C GLN A 840 10.85 -2.85 -28.21
N THR A 841 12.08 -3.01 -28.71
CA THR A 841 12.44 -4.08 -29.68
C THR A 841 13.23 -5.23 -29.05
N VAL A 842 13.91 -4.98 -27.93
CA VAL A 842 14.70 -5.99 -27.21
C VAL A 842 14.33 -5.96 -25.72
N GLY A 843 14.34 -7.14 -25.10
CA GLY A 843 14.01 -7.32 -23.70
C GLY A 843 12.51 -7.19 -23.41
N ILE A 844 12.19 -7.13 -22.12
CA ILE A 844 10.83 -7.03 -21.62
C ILE A 844 10.64 -5.78 -20.75
N PRO A 845 9.42 -5.20 -20.67
CA PRO A 845 9.21 -3.95 -19.96
C PRO A 845 9.43 -4.06 -18.45
N GLN A 846 10.43 -3.35 -17.93
CA GLN A 846 10.66 -3.23 -16.48
C GLN A 846 9.51 -2.45 -15.81
N GLY A 847 8.79 -3.10 -14.89
CA GLY A 847 7.62 -2.53 -14.22
C GLY A 847 6.29 -3.20 -14.57
N SER A 848 6.33 -4.17 -15.49
CA SER A 848 5.20 -5.09 -15.70
C SER A 848 5.09 -6.04 -14.51
N ILE A 849 3.86 -6.43 -14.18
CA ILE A 849 3.61 -7.48 -13.19
C ILE A 849 4.13 -8.85 -13.64
N LEU A 850 4.36 -9.02 -14.95
CA LEU A 850 4.77 -10.28 -15.55
C LEU A 850 6.30 -10.45 -15.59
N SER A 851 7.09 -9.36 -15.65
CA SER A 851 8.51 -9.44 -16.02
C SER A 851 9.32 -10.42 -15.18
N ALA A 852 9.09 -10.44 -13.86
CA ALA A 852 9.81 -11.34 -12.96
C ALA A 852 9.45 -12.81 -13.19
N LEU A 853 8.20 -13.14 -13.55
CA LEU A 853 7.79 -14.50 -13.89
C LEU A 853 8.31 -14.91 -15.27
N LEU A 854 8.18 -14.03 -16.26
CA LEU A 854 8.67 -14.26 -17.62
C LEU A 854 10.19 -14.53 -17.61
N CYS A 855 10.95 -13.68 -16.93
CA CYS A 855 12.40 -13.85 -16.75
C CYS A 855 12.74 -15.15 -15.99
N ALA A 856 11.93 -15.54 -15.01
CA ALA A 856 12.16 -16.78 -14.28
C ALA A 856 11.98 -18.03 -15.16
N PHE A 857 10.92 -18.08 -15.98
CA PHE A 857 10.70 -19.17 -16.95
C PHE A 857 11.77 -19.17 -18.05
N PHE A 858 12.13 -18.00 -18.58
CA PHE A 858 13.15 -17.86 -19.62
C PHE A 858 14.50 -18.44 -19.20
N TYR A 859 15.03 -18.02 -18.05
CA TYR A 859 16.28 -18.57 -17.53
C TYR A 859 16.10 -19.99 -16.96
N GLY A 860 14.88 -20.39 -16.59
CA GLY A 860 14.59 -21.79 -16.22
C GLY A 860 14.77 -22.74 -17.40
N ASP A 861 14.39 -22.31 -18.61
CA ASP A 861 14.66 -23.05 -19.85
C ASP A 861 16.17 -23.11 -20.17
N LEU A 862 16.89 -21.99 -20.02
CA LEU A 862 18.36 -21.97 -20.14
C LEU A 862 19.01 -22.98 -19.20
N GLU A 863 18.64 -22.93 -17.92
CA GLU A 863 19.15 -23.82 -16.87
C GLU A 863 18.91 -25.28 -17.20
N LYS A 864 17.70 -25.61 -17.64
CA LYS A 864 17.33 -26.98 -18.00
C LYS A 864 18.14 -27.52 -19.17
N LYS A 865 18.48 -26.67 -20.15
CA LYS A 865 19.21 -27.06 -21.37
C LYS A 865 20.73 -27.03 -21.22
N ARG A 866 21.27 -26.14 -20.36
CA ARG A 866 22.73 -25.89 -20.28
C ARG A 866 23.34 -26.22 -18.93
N PHE A 867 22.57 -26.21 -17.83
CA PHE A 867 23.09 -26.34 -16.46
C PHE A 867 22.63 -27.62 -15.74
N THR A 868 22.15 -28.62 -16.48
CA THR A 868 21.70 -29.92 -15.95
C THR A 868 22.81 -30.60 -15.13
N SER A 869 24.05 -30.56 -15.63
CA SER A 869 25.24 -31.12 -14.95
C SER A 869 25.55 -30.47 -13.59
N PHE A 870 25.12 -29.23 -13.36
CA PHE A 870 25.32 -28.50 -12.12
C PHE A 870 24.11 -28.60 -11.18
N SER A 871 22.90 -28.71 -11.73
CA SER A 871 21.64 -28.67 -10.99
C SER A 871 21.27 -30.02 -10.38
N ASP A 872 21.58 -31.13 -11.06
CA ASP A 872 21.23 -32.49 -10.64
C ASP A 872 22.32 -33.14 -9.77
N ASP A 873 23.43 -32.45 -9.56
CA ASP A 873 24.54 -32.93 -8.75
C ASP A 873 24.24 -32.86 -7.25
N LEU A 874 24.25 -34.02 -6.57
CA LEU A 874 23.98 -34.11 -5.13
C LEU A 874 24.98 -33.31 -4.28
N GLY A 875 26.21 -33.14 -4.76
CA GLY A 875 27.28 -32.36 -4.12
C GLY A 875 27.19 -30.85 -4.37
N SER A 876 26.16 -30.36 -5.06
CA SER A 876 26.02 -28.96 -5.45
C SER A 876 24.61 -28.40 -5.18
N VAL A 877 24.51 -27.07 -5.16
CA VAL A 877 23.24 -26.34 -5.17
C VAL A 877 23.35 -25.09 -6.02
N LEU A 878 22.37 -24.90 -6.90
CA LEU A 878 22.24 -23.73 -7.75
C LEU A 878 20.98 -22.94 -7.35
N LEU A 879 21.17 -21.65 -7.06
CA LEU A 879 20.11 -20.71 -6.68
C LEU A 879 20.17 -19.50 -7.59
N ARG A 880 19.00 -19.02 -8.03
CA ARG A 880 18.89 -17.75 -8.75
C ARG A 880 17.77 -16.87 -8.22
N LEU A 881 18.10 -15.63 -7.89
CA LEU A 881 17.11 -14.60 -7.61
C LEU A 881 17.12 -13.56 -8.74
N VAL A 882 16.23 -13.73 -9.71
CA VAL A 882 16.16 -12.89 -10.92
C VAL A 882 17.46 -12.94 -11.73
N ASP A 883 18.38 -12.01 -11.51
CA ASP A 883 19.67 -11.81 -12.18
C ASP A 883 20.87 -12.33 -11.37
N ASP A 884 20.72 -12.48 -10.07
CA ASP A 884 21.78 -12.94 -9.16
C ASP A 884 21.80 -14.48 -9.07
N TYR A 885 22.87 -15.11 -9.55
CA TYR A 885 23.14 -16.54 -9.35
C TYR A 885 24.05 -16.77 -8.14
N LEU A 886 23.81 -17.88 -7.44
CA LEU A 886 24.70 -18.46 -6.44
C LEU A 886 24.82 -19.95 -6.69
N PHE A 887 26.05 -20.39 -6.93
CA PHE A 887 26.42 -21.79 -7.04
C PHE A 887 27.32 -22.17 -5.87
N VAL A 888 26.98 -23.24 -5.17
CA VAL A 888 27.76 -23.78 -4.06
C VAL A 888 28.01 -25.27 -4.32
N THR A 889 29.26 -25.71 -4.25
CA THR A 889 29.64 -27.09 -4.54
C THR A 889 30.80 -27.57 -3.66
N MET A 890 30.92 -28.89 -3.49
CA MET A 890 32.09 -29.52 -2.88
C MET A 890 33.29 -29.63 -3.83
N SER A 891 33.09 -29.52 -5.14
CA SER A 891 34.15 -29.71 -6.14
C SER A 891 34.67 -28.38 -6.67
N ARG A 892 35.95 -28.11 -6.47
CA ARG A 892 36.61 -26.92 -7.03
C ARG A 892 36.52 -26.91 -8.55
N THR A 893 36.68 -28.07 -9.19
CA THR A 893 36.60 -28.23 -10.64
C THR A 893 35.23 -27.84 -11.16
N LYS A 894 34.14 -28.28 -10.52
CA LYS A 894 32.78 -27.89 -10.92
C LYS A 894 32.52 -26.39 -10.74
N ALA A 895 33.05 -25.79 -9.67
CA ALA A 895 32.95 -24.34 -9.47
C ALA A 895 33.66 -23.57 -10.60
N PHE A 896 34.82 -24.07 -11.04
CA PHE A 896 35.56 -23.52 -12.17
C PHE A 896 34.79 -23.69 -13.49
N GLU A 897 34.30 -24.90 -13.78
CA GLU A 897 33.50 -25.19 -14.97
C GLU A 897 32.23 -24.33 -15.05
N PHE A 898 31.51 -24.17 -13.94
CA PHE A 898 30.35 -23.30 -13.88
C PHE A 898 30.71 -21.86 -14.25
N LEU A 899 31.83 -21.35 -13.72
CA LEU A 899 32.27 -19.99 -13.97
C LEU A 899 32.75 -19.80 -15.42
N GLU A 900 33.44 -20.77 -16.01
CA GLU A 900 33.81 -20.80 -17.44
C GLU A 900 32.57 -20.73 -18.34
N VAL A 901 31.56 -21.56 -18.05
CA VAL A 901 30.30 -21.58 -18.80
C VAL A 901 29.61 -20.22 -18.74
N MET A 902 29.55 -19.60 -17.55
CA MET A 902 28.96 -18.28 -17.37
C MET A 902 29.78 -17.14 -18.00
N ASN A 903 31.12 -17.24 -18.02
CA ASN A 903 32.02 -16.28 -18.68
C ASN A 903 31.93 -16.33 -20.21
N LYS A 904 31.75 -17.53 -20.78
CA LYS A 904 31.51 -17.71 -22.22
C LYS A 904 30.21 -17.04 -22.67
N GLY A 905 29.22 -16.98 -21.78
CA GLY A 905 27.91 -16.40 -22.03
C GLY A 905 27.01 -17.27 -22.91
N HIS A 906 25.75 -16.86 -23.04
CA HIS A 906 24.74 -17.55 -23.85
C HIS A 906 24.06 -16.54 -24.80
N PRO A 907 24.62 -16.31 -25.99
CA PRO A 907 24.11 -15.32 -26.95
C PRO A 907 22.67 -15.60 -27.37
N ASP A 908 22.29 -16.87 -27.50
CA ASP A 908 20.95 -17.33 -27.83
C ASP A 908 19.91 -17.05 -26.73
N TYR A 909 20.35 -16.58 -25.55
CA TYR A 909 19.49 -16.11 -24.46
C TYR A 909 19.77 -14.65 -24.08
N GLY A 910 20.67 -13.95 -24.78
CA GLY A 910 21.15 -12.62 -24.37
C GLY A 910 21.72 -12.61 -22.94
N CYS A 911 22.29 -13.72 -22.49
CA CYS A 911 22.77 -13.89 -21.11
C CYS A 911 24.29 -13.70 -21.04
N PHE A 912 24.72 -12.60 -20.41
CA PHE A 912 26.12 -12.27 -20.20
C PHE A 912 26.32 -11.80 -18.76
N ILE A 913 27.46 -12.14 -18.14
CA ILE A 913 27.70 -11.81 -16.72
C ILE A 913 28.55 -10.56 -16.53
N SER A 914 28.32 -9.85 -15.43
CA SER A 914 29.11 -8.70 -14.99
C SER A 914 30.41 -9.17 -14.33
N LYS A 915 31.55 -9.15 -15.04
CA LYS A 915 32.85 -9.59 -14.50
C LYS A 915 33.24 -8.87 -13.19
N GLU A 916 32.95 -7.57 -13.09
CA GLU A 916 33.22 -6.75 -11.90
C GLU A 916 32.37 -7.11 -10.67
N LYS A 917 31.27 -7.87 -10.85
CA LYS A 917 30.39 -8.28 -9.75
C LYS A 917 30.46 -9.76 -9.43
N THR A 918 31.17 -10.52 -10.26
CA THR A 918 31.52 -11.90 -9.97
C THR A 918 32.30 -11.94 -8.67
N LEU A 919 31.95 -12.86 -7.78
CA LEU A 919 32.63 -13.05 -6.49
C LEU A 919 32.81 -14.55 -6.26
N THR A 920 34.02 -14.95 -5.89
CA THR A 920 34.36 -16.33 -5.53
C THR A 920 35.06 -16.39 -4.18
N ASN A 921 35.11 -17.57 -3.57
CA ASN A 921 35.93 -17.83 -2.37
C ASN A 921 37.21 -18.62 -2.66
N PHE A 922 37.55 -18.76 -3.95
CA PHE A 922 38.75 -19.44 -4.43
C PHE A 922 39.33 -18.66 -5.62
N ASP A 923 40.63 -18.84 -5.87
CA ASP A 923 41.31 -18.16 -6.95
C ASP A 923 40.90 -18.71 -8.32
N TYR A 924 40.57 -17.80 -9.23
CA TYR A 924 40.22 -18.05 -10.63
C TYR A 924 41.02 -17.10 -11.54
N GLY A 925 42.29 -17.44 -11.77
CA GLY A 925 43.17 -16.75 -12.72
C GLY A 925 43.24 -15.21 -12.60
N VAL A 926 43.77 -14.55 -13.63
CA VAL A 926 43.90 -13.07 -13.69
C VAL A 926 42.56 -12.38 -14.02
N GLN A 927 41.55 -13.15 -14.44
CA GLN A 927 40.30 -12.61 -15.03
C GLN A 927 39.20 -12.29 -14.00
N VAL A 928 39.25 -12.82 -12.77
CA VAL A 928 38.29 -12.50 -11.70
C VAL A 928 39.00 -11.76 -10.59
N SER A 929 38.74 -10.45 -10.51
CA SER A 929 39.44 -9.54 -9.61
C SER A 929 38.93 -9.60 -8.15
N ASN A 930 37.74 -10.19 -7.94
CA ASN A 930 37.06 -10.19 -6.64
C ASN A 930 36.98 -11.59 -6.04
N VAL A 931 37.95 -11.91 -5.20
CA VAL A 931 37.96 -13.09 -4.34
C VAL A 931 37.70 -12.62 -2.90
N THR A 932 36.92 -13.38 -2.13
CA THR A 932 36.73 -13.08 -0.71
C THR A 932 38.07 -13.06 0.02
N GLY A 933 38.27 -12.11 0.93
CA GLY A 933 39.54 -12.00 1.66
C GLY A 933 39.88 -13.27 2.46
N PRO A 934 41.15 -13.57 2.72
CA PRO A 934 41.59 -14.84 3.33
C PRO A 934 41.02 -15.09 4.74
N LYS A 935 40.62 -14.04 5.46
CA LYS A 935 39.97 -14.12 6.78
C LYS A 935 38.45 -14.01 6.75
N GLN A 936 37.86 -13.77 5.58
CA GLN A 936 36.41 -13.63 5.43
C GLN A 936 35.75 -15.00 5.57
N ARG A 937 34.84 -15.14 6.54
CA ARG A 937 34.15 -16.41 6.82
C ARG A 937 32.77 -16.51 6.15
N SER A 938 32.15 -15.38 5.85
CA SER A 938 30.77 -15.33 5.32
C SER A 938 30.70 -14.76 3.91
N PHE A 939 29.83 -15.34 3.10
CA PHE A 939 29.64 -15.02 1.69
C PHE A 939 28.32 -14.25 1.46
N PRO A 940 28.34 -13.07 0.82
CA PRO A 940 27.15 -12.24 0.64
C PRO A 940 26.32 -12.64 -0.59
N TRP A 941 25.01 -12.83 -0.41
CA TRP A 941 24.08 -13.05 -1.52
C TRP A 941 22.66 -12.59 -1.20
N CYS A 942 22.07 -11.74 -2.05
CA CYS A 942 20.69 -11.27 -2.00
C CYS A 942 20.15 -10.81 -0.61
N GLY A 943 21.00 -10.28 0.26
CA GLY A 943 20.63 -9.77 1.60
C GLY A 943 20.88 -10.74 2.74
N HIS A 944 21.52 -11.87 2.43
CA HIS A 944 21.97 -12.90 3.34
C HIS A 944 23.50 -12.94 3.36
N MET A 945 24.06 -13.30 4.52
CA MET A 945 25.46 -13.68 4.68
C MET A 945 25.48 -15.16 5.03
N ILE A 946 26.10 -15.98 4.18
CA ILE A 946 26.14 -17.44 4.32
C ILE A 946 27.53 -17.83 4.81
N ASP A 947 27.64 -18.52 5.94
CA ASP A 947 28.91 -19.04 6.43
C ASP A 947 29.47 -20.09 5.47
N MET A 948 30.71 -19.89 5.01
CA MET A 948 31.32 -20.77 4.01
C MET A 948 31.78 -22.11 4.58
N LYS A 949 31.81 -22.27 5.92
CA LYS A 949 32.23 -23.50 6.60
C LYS A 949 31.04 -24.34 7.06
N ASP A 950 29.96 -23.72 7.54
CA ASP A 950 28.83 -24.45 8.14
C ASP A 950 27.46 -24.15 7.51
N LEU A 951 27.39 -23.26 6.50
CA LEU A 951 26.18 -22.82 5.82
C LEU A 951 25.15 -22.10 6.69
N SER A 952 25.50 -21.70 7.92
CA SER A 952 24.62 -20.87 8.75
C SER A 952 24.40 -19.52 8.08
N VAL A 953 23.20 -18.98 8.21
CA VAL A 953 22.75 -17.78 7.50
C VAL A 953 22.47 -16.65 8.48
N THR A 954 23.10 -15.51 8.25
CA THR A 954 22.81 -14.25 8.95
C THR A 954 22.28 -13.20 7.98
N VAL A 955 21.71 -12.12 8.53
CA VAL A 955 21.25 -10.99 7.72
C VAL A 955 22.45 -10.13 7.32
N ASP A 956 22.49 -9.69 6.06
CA ASP A 956 23.48 -8.71 5.62
C ASP A 956 23.10 -7.28 6.08
N TYR A 957 23.64 -6.89 7.24
CA TYR A 957 23.52 -5.54 7.79
C TYR A 957 24.56 -4.54 7.23
N SER A 958 25.57 -5.01 6.48
CA SER A 958 26.59 -4.13 5.88
C SER A 958 25.97 -3.08 4.95
N ARG A 959 24.79 -3.39 4.40
CA ARG A 959 23.96 -2.49 3.57
C ARG A 959 23.48 -1.23 4.27
N TYR A 960 23.65 -1.12 5.59
CA TYR A 960 23.38 0.10 6.36
C TYR A 960 24.64 0.93 6.63
N HIS A 961 25.83 0.40 6.34
CA HIS A 961 27.09 1.10 6.49
C HIS A 961 27.13 2.35 5.60
N GLY A 962 27.67 3.46 6.12
CA GLY A 962 27.72 4.75 5.42
C GLY A 962 26.37 5.44 5.16
N THR A 963 25.23 4.83 5.54
CA THR A 963 23.89 5.40 5.32
C THR A 963 23.18 5.67 6.65
N SER A 964 22.59 6.86 6.81
CA SER A 964 21.78 7.14 8.00
C SER A 964 20.58 6.21 8.07
N LEU A 965 20.51 5.39 9.13
CA LEU A 965 19.40 4.46 9.40
C LEU A 965 18.05 5.18 9.42
N ARG A 966 18.03 6.46 9.82
CA ARG A 966 16.84 7.33 9.81
C ARG A 966 16.20 7.39 8.42
N ASN A 967 16.96 7.32 7.34
CA ASN A 967 16.44 7.33 5.96
C ASN A 967 15.63 6.09 5.60
N THR A 968 15.68 5.03 6.42
CA THR A 968 14.86 3.81 6.25
C THR A 968 13.49 3.92 6.93
N LEU A 969 13.29 4.93 7.76
CA LEU A 969 12.07 5.13 8.55
C LEU A 969 11.02 5.89 7.74
N THR A 970 9.78 5.84 8.23
CA THR A 970 8.65 6.63 7.71
C THR A 970 7.85 7.12 8.89
N VAL A 971 8.10 8.34 9.37
CA VAL A 971 7.39 8.86 10.55
C VAL A 971 6.02 9.40 10.14
N ASP A 972 4.97 8.88 10.77
CA ASP A 972 3.60 9.36 10.57
C ASP A 972 3.30 10.46 11.59
N ARG A 973 2.79 11.60 11.12
CA ARG A 973 2.36 12.74 11.93
C ARG A 973 0.87 13.03 11.74
N GLY A 974 0.11 11.95 11.53
CA GLY A 974 -1.34 11.98 11.34
C GLY A 974 -2.11 11.93 12.65
N ARG A 975 -3.37 11.50 12.58
CA ARG A 975 -4.31 11.45 13.72
C ARG A 975 -3.91 10.47 14.83
N HIS A 976 -3.32 9.32 14.47
CA HIS A 976 -3.00 8.25 15.42
C HIS A 976 -1.54 7.79 15.32
N PRO A 977 -0.56 8.69 15.57
CA PRO A 977 0.85 8.43 15.35
C PRO A 977 1.37 7.30 16.26
N GLY A 978 0.90 7.24 17.51
CA GLY A 978 1.24 6.18 18.48
C GLY A 978 0.86 4.77 17.99
N ILE A 979 -0.37 4.58 17.52
CA ILE A 979 -0.84 3.29 17.00
C ILE A 979 -0.02 2.87 15.76
N ILE A 980 0.25 3.82 14.87
CA ILE A 980 1.03 3.57 13.65
C ILE A 980 2.47 3.20 14.00
N PHE A 981 3.07 3.86 14.98
CA PHE A 981 4.38 3.51 15.50
C PHE A 981 4.41 2.10 16.07
N SER A 982 3.51 1.74 16.99
CA SER A 982 3.50 0.39 17.57
C SER A 982 3.33 -0.66 16.47
N HIS A 983 2.45 -0.43 15.49
CA HIS A 983 2.30 -1.31 14.33
C HIS A 983 3.60 -1.43 13.50
N LYS A 984 4.29 -0.31 13.24
CA LYS A 984 5.55 -0.33 12.49
C LYS A 984 6.64 -1.06 13.25
N MET A 985 6.74 -0.88 14.56
CA MET A 985 7.69 -1.61 15.41
C MET A 985 7.42 -3.12 15.41
N LEU A 986 6.15 -3.52 15.53
CA LEU A 986 5.71 -4.93 15.41
C LEU A 986 6.01 -5.52 14.04
N TRP A 987 5.83 -4.74 12.98
CA TRP A 987 6.12 -5.17 11.62
C TRP A 987 7.62 -5.35 11.40
N LEU A 988 8.45 -4.40 11.86
CA LEU A 988 9.90 -4.45 11.75
C LEU A 988 10.46 -5.73 12.38
N SER A 989 10.07 -6.04 13.63
CA SER A 989 10.54 -7.24 14.33
C SER A 989 10.12 -8.53 13.61
N ARG A 990 8.91 -8.53 13.02
CA ARG A 990 8.37 -9.65 12.25
C ARG A 990 9.11 -9.90 10.93
N THR A 991 9.66 -8.88 10.27
CA THR A 991 10.25 -9.03 8.93
C THR A 991 11.44 -9.99 8.88
N LYS A 992 12.28 -9.98 9.93
CA LYS A 992 13.47 -10.83 10.07
C LYS A 992 13.24 -12.06 10.96
N SER A 993 12.05 -12.20 11.56
CA SER A 993 11.62 -13.40 12.28
C SER A 993 11.23 -14.53 11.31
N ARG A 994 12.19 -15.13 10.61
CA ARG A 994 11.99 -16.17 9.57
C ARG A 994 12.79 -17.45 9.87
N PRO A 995 12.29 -18.64 9.45
CA PRO A 995 12.97 -19.92 9.66
C PRO A 995 14.43 -19.95 9.19
N ILE A 996 14.74 -19.28 8.08
CA ILE A 996 16.12 -19.18 7.57
C ILE A 996 17.15 -18.71 8.61
N TYR A 997 16.73 -17.92 9.59
CA TYR A 997 17.61 -17.36 10.62
C TYR A 997 17.46 -18.05 11.99
N SER A 998 16.44 -18.89 12.16
CA SER A 998 16.00 -19.39 13.47
C SER A 998 15.91 -20.91 13.57
N ASP A 999 15.98 -21.63 12.45
CA ASP A 999 15.94 -23.08 12.43
C ASP A 999 17.32 -23.68 12.75
N SER A 1000 17.37 -24.59 13.71
CA SER A 1000 18.60 -25.24 14.18
C SER A 1000 19.12 -26.32 13.23
N ALA A 1001 18.30 -26.79 12.28
CA ALA A 1001 18.80 -27.70 11.25
C ALA A 1001 19.71 -26.98 10.23
N LEU A 1002 19.45 -25.69 9.97
CA LEU A 1002 20.29 -24.88 9.10
C LEU A 1002 21.36 -24.09 9.86
N ASN A 1003 21.05 -23.56 11.04
CA ASN A 1003 21.94 -22.67 11.79
C ASN A 1003 22.43 -23.31 13.10
N THR A 1004 23.64 -22.97 13.53
CA THR A 1004 24.10 -23.26 14.89
C THR A 1004 23.36 -22.41 15.91
N ASP A 1005 23.26 -22.85 17.17
CA ASP A 1005 22.58 -22.13 18.25
C ASP A 1005 23.13 -20.70 18.44
N ASP A 1006 24.45 -20.52 18.40
CA ASP A 1006 25.09 -19.20 18.52
C ASP A 1006 24.63 -18.22 17.43
N VAL A 1007 24.53 -18.70 16.19
CA VAL A 1007 24.06 -17.91 15.05
C VAL A 1007 22.57 -17.58 15.18
N ILE A 1008 21.77 -18.49 15.73
CA ILE A 1008 20.36 -18.22 16.02
C ILE A 1008 20.23 -17.08 17.04
N TYR A 1009 20.97 -17.14 18.14
CA TYR A 1009 20.98 -16.07 19.15
C TYR A 1009 21.48 -14.75 18.57
N LEU A 1010 22.54 -14.79 17.77
CA LEU A 1010 23.07 -13.62 17.08
C LEU A 1010 22.02 -12.98 16.14
N ASN A 1011 21.31 -13.80 15.36
CA ASN A 1011 20.25 -13.32 14.46
C ASN A 1011 19.09 -12.66 15.22
N VAL A 1012 18.66 -13.25 16.34
CA VAL A 1012 17.62 -12.68 17.21
C VAL A 1012 18.10 -11.35 17.79
N TYR A 1013 19.31 -11.32 18.36
CA TYR A 1013 19.92 -10.12 18.92
C TYR A 1013 20.04 -8.99 17.90
N GLN A 1014 20.65 -9.25 16.74
CA GLN A 1014 20.85 -8.25 15.69
C GLN A 1014 19.52 -7.71 15.12
N ASN A 1015 18.48 -8.54 15.04
CA ASN A 1015 17.14 -8.09 14.67
C ASN A 1015 16.57 -7.07 15.68
N PHE A 1016 16.65 -7.38 16.98
CA PHE A 1016 16.16 -6.48 18.02
C PHE A 1016 17.04 -5.24 18.19
N LEU A 1017 18.35 -5.35 18.00
CA LEU A 1017 19.27 -4.21 17.98
C LEU A 1017 18.89 -3.24 16.85
N LEU A 1018 18.67 -3.72 15.63
CA LEU A 1018 18.20 -2.88 14.54
C LEU A 1018 16.84 -2.25 14.87
N CYS A 1019 15.91 -3.00 15.47
CA CYS A 1019 14.63 -2.46 15.90
C CYS A 1019 14.79 -1.34 16.94
N ALA A 1020 15.69 -1.50 17.91
CA ALA A 1020 15.99 -0.50 18.94
C ALA A 1020 16.58 0.78 18.33
N MET A 1021 17.57 0.64 17.42
CA MET A 1021 18.15 1.80 16.71
C MET A 1021 17.09 2.55 15.88
N LYS A 1022 16.19 1.82 15.22
CA LYS A 1022 15.08 2.43 14.47
C LYS A 1022 14.05 3.09 15.39
N MET A 1023 13.74 2.46 16.52
CA MET A 1023 12.84 3.02 17.55
C MET A 1023 13.38 4.34 18.08
N HIS A 1024 14.68 4.39 18.42
CA HIS A 1024 15.34 5.63 18.83
C HIS A 1024 15.18 6.73 17.77
N GLY A 1025 15.40 6.41 16.49
CA GLY A 1025 15.16 7.36 15.38
C GLY A 1025 13.74 7.92 15.32
N TYR A 1026 12.71 7.09 15.55
CA TYR A 1026 11.32 7.54 15.65
C TYR A 1026 11.09 8.49 16.82
N LEU A 1027 11.60 8.14 18.01
CA LEU A 1027 11.39 8.91 19.23
C LEU A 1027 12.04 10.29 19.14
N CYS A 1028 13.23 10.38 18.52
CA CYS A 1028 13.87 11.66 18.24
C CYS A 1028 13.04 12.51 17.28
N ASP A 1029 12.50 11.93 16.19
CA ASP A 1029 11.72 12.66 15.19
C ASP A 1029 10.35 13.16 15.74
N TRP A 1030 9.90 12.63 16.88
CA TRP A 1030 8.72 13.08 17.63
C TRP A 1030 9.03 14.08 18.76
N ASN A 1031 10.30 14.37 19.03
CA ASN A 1031 10.72 15.16 20.21
C ASN A 1031 10.11 14.63 21.53
N SER A 1032 9.99 13.29 21.65
CA SER A 1032 9.38 12.66 22.84
C SER A 1032 10.17 13.00 24.11
N LYS A 1033 9.46 13.51 25.12
CA LYS A 1033 10.02 13.70 26.47
C LYS A 1033 9.98 12.35 27.19
N SER A 1034 11.10 11.63 27.15
CA SER A 1034 11.29 10.23 27.57
C SER A 1034 10.55 9.79 28.85
N ARG A 1035 10.33 10.66 29.85
CA ARG A 1035 9.62 10.32 31.10
C ARG A 1035 8.11 10.10 30.95
N ARG A 1036 7.41 10.83 30.07
CA ARG A 1036 5.92 10.73 29.96
C ARG A 1036 5.48 9.52 29.14
N ASP A 1037 6.28 9.11 28.17
CA ASP A 1037 5.92 8.09 27.18
C ASP A 1037 6.47 6.69 27.52
N SER A 1038 7.22 6.54 28.62
CA SER A 1038 7.88 5.30 29.03
C SER A 1038 6.94 4.08 29.12
N PRO A 1039 5.74 4.16 29.75
CA PRO A 1039 4.82 3.02 29.82
C PRO A 1039 4.33 2.55 28.44
N PHE A 1040 4.11 3.48 27.52
CA PHE A 1040 3.68 3.19 26.16
C PHE A 1040 4.79 2.51 25.34
N ILE A 1041 6.03 2.99 25.48
CA ILE A 1041 7.21 2.41 24.82
C ILE A 1041 7.45 1.00 25.36
N TYR A 1042 7.45 0.81 26.68
CA TYR A 1042 7.62 -0.49 27.32
C TYR A 1042 6.58 -1.52 26.86
N ASN A 1043 5.30 -1.15 26.85
CA ASN A 1043 4.23 -2.00 26.33
C ASN A 1043 4.44 -2.34 24.84
N THR A 1044 4.92 -1.39 24.04
CA THR A 1044 5.26 -1.65 22.62
C THR A 1044 6.38 -2.68 22.49
N VAL A 1045 7.45 -2.58 23.29
CA VAL A 1045 8.55 -3.55 23.31
C VAL A 1045 8.05 -4.95 23.72
N GLN A 1046 7.24 -5.05 24.77
CA GLN A 1046 6.65 -6.33 25.18
C GLN A 1046 5.80 -6.96 24.05
N LYS A 1047 4.99 -6.15 23.35
CA LYS A 1047 4.23 -6.61 22.18
C LYS A 1047 5.15 -7.08 21.07
N MET A 1048 6.28 -6.41 20.82
CA MET A 1048 7.27 -6.84 19.80
C MET A 1048 7.87 -8.20 20.11
N ILE A 1049 8.30 -8.43 21.36
CA ILE A 1049 8.87 -9.72 21.78
C ILE A 1049 7.83 -10.83 21.61
N ASN A 1050 6.61 -10.62 22.13
CA ASN A 1050 5.51 -11.59 22.02
C ASN A 1050 5.13 -11.90 20.56
N ASN A 1051 5.07 -10.87 19.71
CA ASN A 1051 4.71 -11.02 18.29
C ASN A 1051 5.81 -11.74 17.49
N SER A 1052 7.08 -11.46 17.78
CA SER A 1052 8.23 -12.10 17.12
C SER A 1052 8.28 -13.58 17.47
N TYR A 1053 8.18 -13.92 18.76
CA TYR A 1053 8.10 -15.30 19.23
C TYR A 1053 6.91 -16.05 18.63
N SER A 1054 5.71 -15.46 18.68
CA SER A 1054 4.51 -16.08 18.10
C SER A 1054 4.64 -16.29 16.59
N THR A 1055 5.29 -15.36 15.88
CA THR A 1055 5.54 -15.49 14.43
C THR A 1055 6.49 -16.65 14.14
N LEU A 1056 7.61 -16.72 14.87
CA LEU A 1056 8.60 -17.79 14.72
C LEU A 1056 7.95 -19.16 14.96
N ARG A 1057 7.29 -19.32 16.11
CA ARG A 1057 6.58 -20.55 16.47
C ARG A 1057 5.54 -20.95 15.42
N ASN A 1058 4.69 -20.01 14.98
CA ASN A 1058 3.64 -20.32 14.01
C ASN A 1058 4.22 -20.72 12.64
N ARG A 1059 5.35 -20.14 12.22
CA ARG A 1059 6.00 -20.50 10.95
C ARG A 1059 6.68 -21.86 11.02
N ILE A 1060 7.36 -22.15 12.11
CA ILE A 1060 7.99 -23.46 12.34
C ILE A 1060 6.92 -24.56 12.38
N VAL A 1061 5.84 -24.38 13.16
CA VAL A 1061 4.72 -25.34 13.22
C VAL A 1061 4.06 -25.58 11.85
N ARG A 1062 3.93 -24.53 11.02
CA ARG A 1062 3.40 -24.69 9.64
C ARG A 1062 4.31 -25.55 8.77
N MET A 1063 5.63 -25.46 8.95
CA MET A 1063 6.60 -26.24 8.18
C MET A 1063 6.68 -27.69 8.69
N THR A 1064 6.63 -27.92 10.01
CA THR A 1064 6.62 -29.28 10.59
C THR A 1064 5.35 -30.05 10.20
N ARG A 1065 4.20 -29.39 10.03
CA ARG A 1065 2.99 -30.04 9.50
C ARG A 1065 3.12 -30.53 8.05
N MET A 1066 4.10 -30.05 7.29
CA MET A 1066 4.36 -30.50 5.92
C MET A 1066 5.41 -31.62 5.86
N ASN A 1067 6.23 -31.81 6.89
CA ASN A 1067 7.30 -32.82 6.92
C ASN A 1067 7.16 -33.69 8.18
N THR A 1068 6.79 -34.96 8.00
CA THR A 1068 6.59 -35.98 9.05
C THR A 1068 7.90 -36.52 9.65
N LEU A 1069 8.82 -35.67 10.11
CA LEU A 1069 10.05 -36.11 10.81
C LEU A 1069 10.41 -35.20 12.01
N ASP A 1070 10.79 -35.87 13.10
CA ASP A 1070 10.98 -35.41 14.48
C ASP A 1070 12.11 -34.39 14.72
N ARG A 1071 11.75 -33.32 15.44
CA ARG A 1071 12.33 -32.78 16.70
C ARG A 1071 11.82 -31.35 16.90
N PRO A 1072 11.22 -31.00 18.06
CA PRO A 1072 10.76 -29.64 18.32
C PRO A 1072 11.92 -28.77 18.86
N SER A 1073 12.89 -28.43 18.02
CA SER A 1073 13.91 -27.42 18.38
C SER A 1073 13.36 -26.01 18.16
N GLY A 1074 12.43 -25.59 19.01
CA GLY A 1074 11.92 -24.23 19.05
C GLY A 1074 12.74 -23.35 19.98
N ILE A 1075 13.21 -22.20 19.50
CA ILE A 1075 13.73 -21.12 20.36
C ILE A 1075 12.72 -20.85 21.48
N GLN A 1076 13.13 -20.99 22.74
CA GLN A 1076 12.24 -20.74 23.86
C GLN A 1076 11.88 -19.25 23.96
N LYS A 1077 10.65 -18.95 24.39
CA LYS A 1077 10.21 -17.55 24.58
C LYS A 1077 11.13 -16.78 25.54
N LEU A 1078 11.66 -17.47 26.55
CA LEU A 1078 12.57 -16.89 27.52
C LEU A 1078 13.85 -16.38 26.85
N VAL A 1079 14.37 -17.10 25.86
CA VAL A 1079 15.60 -16.72 25.13
C VAL A 1079 15.38 -15.57 24.14
N VAL A 1080 14.16 -15.42 23.60
CA VAL A 1080 13.81 -14.22 22.81
C VAL A 1080 13.61 -12.99 23.71
N LYS A 1081 13.29 -13.22 24.98
CA LYS A 1081 13.04 -12.16 25.97
C LYS A 1081 14.33 -11.68 26.64
N TRP A 1082 15.21 -12.62 26.98
CA TRP A 1082 16.59 -12.36 27.38
C TRP A 1082 17.32 -11.66 26.24
#